data_AF-A0A5C7P9W4-F1
#
_entry.id   AF-A0A5C7P9W4-F1
#
_cell.length_a   1.000
_cell.length_b   1.000
_cell.length_c   1.000
_cell.angle_alpha   90.00
_cell.angle_beta   90.00
_cell.angle_gamma   90.00
#
_symmetry.space_group_name_H-M   'P 1'
#
loop_
_entity.id
_entity.type
_entity.pdbx_description
1 polymer ?
#
loop_
_entity_poly.entity_id
_entity_poly.type
_entity_poly.pdbx_seq_one_letter_code
_entity_poly.pdbx_strand_id
1 'polypeptide(L)'
;MMDEIAQFADAARAAGLEIHGAIVADGKIQRCRIGDDKPGKKNGWYVLHLDGVAAGCFGSWKDGVAHNWCLKKQEDLTADEVDENRRRVAEARALREKEAELLRVKAAEKAVALFAKAGPVDAKHGYVVRKGVRPIGASQLKNMLVVPLQDIDGKLHSLQFILPDGSKRFLTGGRKHGCFAWLGEPAKNKTKLFVVEGWATGCSVSQASGSPVAVCFDAGNLLPVCEALRKEYPDLPIVVCADDDYQTDGNPGITKAFAAAEAVGGVVAMPDFGFGRPAGSTDFNDLHQHCGIDAVRESLSVTVKHLLDPAGKPADVVDIKTKRQEKQKRPGKAGKDSGGGDDLINWDIMSGILQRYVLIYGTDTCYDTQENILMQVKNFRLAVTNDYANLWLKSPQRRMILPDQLVFDPTRTCADECVNTFQGFSMKPKEGRFAPIFELLHHLCAESAETAPGVEDVMNWVLRWLAYPLQNPGAKMRSALVFHGPQGTGKNLFFEIMTAIYGRYALVVGQEQLEMQYNDWQSGKLFLIGDEVIARQELYHQKNKLKSFITGETLQIHPKFMPLRTEKNHINVVFLSNEEQPLALEPTDRRYFVVYTPPQRTDGLYDEVSQCIKSGGIEAFYHYLLHLDMADFNEYAKPIMTVAKTDLIELGLKPAQRFMYEWTRGFLPLPLVGCSNDQLYKAFCHWCRLSGVRFIPEKIPFCSSARKALDTAALRDKYGGPPMEVKNVRLPFSRNEQNQVKMWIPAKNGPGEGDKIGEWAVRAMDTFESCLINFKGGNVYEN
;
A
#
# COMPACT_ATOMS: atom_id res chain seq x y z
N MET A 1 -13.55 -43.90 -5.93
CA MET A 1 -13.82 -42.84 -6.92
C MET A 1 -13.79 -41.53 -6.15
N MET A 2 -12.80 -40.66 -6.42
CA MET A 2 -12.78 -39.32 -5.84
C MET A 2 -13.76 -38.44 -6.59
N ASP A 3 -14.59 -37.69 -5.87
CA ASP A 3 -15.51 -36.66 -6.35
C ASP A 3 -14.77 -35.63 -7.22
N GLU A 4 -15.22 -35.43 -8.46
CA GLU A 4 -14.65 -34.48 -9.42
C GLU A 4 -14.62 -33.05 -8.88
N ILE A 5 -15.58 -32.69 -8.02
CA ILE A 5 -15.64 -31.38 -7.35
C ILE A 5 -14.50 -31.23 -6.34
N ALA A 6 -14.16 -32.31 -5.61
CA ALA A 6 -13.06 -32.29 -4.65
C ALA A 6 -11.71 -32.09 -5.35
N GLN A 7 -11.50 -32.72 -6.51
CA GLN A 7 -10.28 -32.56 -7.30
C GLN A 7 -10.14 -31.14 -7.88
N PHE A 8 -11.24 -30.52 -8.28
CA PHE A 8 -11.25 -29.11 -8.69
C PHE A 8 -10.93 -28.17 -7.52
N ALA A 9 -11.51 -28.44 -6.33
CA ALA A 9 -11.22 -27.67 -5.12
C ALA A 9 -9.75 -27.77 -4.69
N ASP A 10 -9.17 -28.97 -4.80
CA ASP A 10 -7.77 -29.22 -4.46
C ASP A 10 -6.83 -28.51 -5.44
N ALA A 11 -7.15 -28.50 -6.74
CA ALA A 11 -6.40 -27.73 -7.72
C ALA A 11 -6.46 -26.22 -7.45
N ALA A 12 -7.63 -25.71 -7.07
CA ALA A 12 -7.79 -24.32 -6.65
C ALA A 12 -6.97 -23.99 -5.40
N ARG A 13 -6.98 -24.88 -4.39
CA ARG A 13 -6.14 -24.75 -3.19
C ARG A 13 -4.65 -24.80 -3.51
N ALA A 14 -4.21 -25.70 -4.40
CA ALA A 14 -2.81 -25.82 -4.82
C ALA A 14 -2.29 -24.57 -5.55
N ALA A 15 -3.17 -23.88 -6.27
CA ALA A 15 -2.89 -22.60 -6.91
C ALA A 15 -3.01 -21.39 -5.96
N GLY A 16 -3.24 -21.61 -4.65
CA GLY A 16 -3.36 -20.55 -3.65
C GLY A 16 -4.72 -19.85 -3.62
N LEU A 17 -5.74 -20.40 -4.28
CA LEU A 17 -7.08 -19.84 -4.42
C LEU A 17 -8.13 -20.75 -3.79
N GLU A 18 -8.06 -20.97 -2.48
CA GLU A 18 -8.96 -21.87 -1.76
C GLU A 18 -10.42 -21.39 -1.82
N ILE A 19 -11.28 -22.08 -2.57
CA ILE A 19 -12.67 -21.68 -2.74
C ILE A 19 -13.47 -22.01 -1.46
N HIS A 20 -13.98 -20.98 -0.79
CA HIS A 20 -14.80 -21.14 0.42
C HIS A 20 -16.29 -21.26 0.07
N GLY A 21 -16.92 -22.32 0.59
CA GLY A 21 -18.34 -22.63 0.38
C GLY A 21 -18.53 -23.86 -0.50
N ALA A 22 -19.78 -24.28 -0.72
CA ALA A 22 -20.09 -25.38 -1.63
C ALA A 22 -19.78 -24.96 -3.08
N ILE A 23 -19.04 -25.81 -3.80
CA ILE A 23 -18.74 -25.59 -5.21
C ILE A 23 -19.95 -26.00 -6.05
N VAL A 24 -20.44 -25.07 -6.86
CA VAL A 24 -21.60 -25.26 -7.74
C VAL A 24 -21.11 -25.43 -9.16
N ALA A 25 -21.37 -26.60 -9.75
CA ALA A 25 -20.97 -26.93 -11.12
C ALA A 25 -22.10 -26.67 -12.12
N ASP A 26 -22.54 -25.42 -12.25
CA ASP A 26 -23.61 -25.01 -13.18
C ASP A 26 -23.08 -24.42 -14.49
N GLY A 27 -21.77 -24.47 -14.72
CA GLY A 27 -21.12 -23.91 -15.90
C GLY A 27 -21.15 -22.37 -15.98
N LYS A 28 -21.50 -21.67 -14.89
CA LYS A 28 -21.53 -20.19 -14.82
C LYS A 28 -20.43 -19.66 -13.91
N ILE A 29 -20.12 -18.36 -14.04
CA ILE A 29 -19.18 -17.69 -13.14
C ILE A 29 -19.82 -17.57 -11.75
N GLN A 30 -19.29 -18.35 -10.82
CA GLN A 30 -19.62 -18.25 -9.41
C GLN A 30 -18.65 -17.33 -8.73
N ARG A 31 -19.15 -16.22 -8.18
CA ARG A 31 -18.34 -15.33 -7.36
C ARG A 31 -18.28 -15.86 -5.95
N CYS A 32 -17.08 -16.14 -5.49
CA CYS A 32 -16.83 -16.79 -4.21
C CYS A 32 -15.77 -16.02 -3.42
N ARG A 33 -15.72 -16.36 -2.14
CA ARG A 33 -14.60 -16.01 -1.29
C ARG A 33 -13.49 -17.01 -1.61
N ILE A 34 -12.29 -16.51 -1.89
CA ILE A 34 -11.10 -17.34 -2.15
C ILE A 34 -10.05 -17.08 -1.10
N GLY A 35 -9.36 -18.14 -0.70
CA GLY A 35 -8.45 -18.15 0.42
C GLY A 35 -9.00 -17.35 1.60
N ASP A 36 -8.12 -16.63 2.22
CA ASP A 36 -8.45 -15.91 3.44
C ASP A 36 -9.09 -14.53 3.19
N ASP A 37 -9.81 -14.32 2.08
CA ASP A 37 -10.68 -13.16 1.89
C ASP A 37 -11.63 -12.98 3.09
N LYS A 38 -12.16 -11.78 3.34
CA LYS A 38 -13.12 -11.58 4.46
C LYS A 38 -14.48 -12.25 4.17
N PRO A 39 -15.21 -12.73 5.19
CA PRO A 39 -16.59 -13.22 5.02
C PRO A 39 -17.48 -12.15 4.36
N GLY A 40 -18.14 -12.51 3.26
CA GLY A 40 -18.97 -11.60 2.45
C GLY A 40 -18.25 -10.92 1.29
N LYS A 41 -16.91 -11.00 1.19
CA LYS A 41 -16.16 -10.57 0.00
C LYS A 41 -16.17 -11.67 -1.04
N LYS A 42 -16.42 -11.29 -2.29
CA LYS A 42 -16.52 -12.20 -3.45
C LYS A 42 -15.48 -11.86 -4.51
N ASN A 43 -14.20 -11.80 -4.10
CA ASN A 43 -13.10 -11.42 -4.98
C ASN A 43 -12.64 -12.58 -5.86
N GLY A 44 -12.92 -13.80 -5.42
CA GLY A 44 -12.69 -14.99 -6.21
C GLY A 44 -13.81 -15.29 -7.17
N TRP A 45 -13.47 -16.04 -8.19
CA TRP A 45 -14.44 -16.56 -9.14
C TRP A 45 -14.02 -17.93 -9.63
N TYR A 46 -14.99 -18.76 -9.97
CA TYR A 46 -14.75 -20.02 -10.66
C TYR A 46 -15.89 -20.36 -11.62
N VAL A 47 -15.61 -21.25 -12.55
CA VAL A 47 -16.55 -21.92 -13.45
C VAL A 47 -16.18 -23.39 -13.47
N LEU A 48 -17.15 -24.28 -13.26
CA LEU A 48 -16.93 -25.74 -13.30
C LEU A 48 -18.04 -26.41 -14.13
N HIS A 49 -17.61 -27.28 -15.05
CA HIS A 49 -18.44 -28.14 -15.89
C HIS A 49 -18.18 -29.61 -15.51
N LEU A 50 -19.25 -30.39 -15.30
CA LEU A 50 -19.18 -31.82 -14.97
C LEU A 50 -19.76 -32.73 -16.07
N ASP A 51 -20.34 -32.14 -17.11
CA ASP A 51 -20.81 -32.83 -18.30
C ASP A 51 -19.62 -33.31 -19.15
N GLY A 52 -19.57 -34.59 -19.51
CA GLY A 52 -18.42 -35.16 -20.25
C GLY A 52 -17.14 -35.20 -19.42
N VAL A 53 -16.01 -34.71 -19.96
CA VAL A 53 -14.76 -34.59 -19.18
C VAL A 53 -14.84 -33.34 -18.31
N ALA A 54 -14.82 -33.51 -16.99
CA ALA A 54 -14.93 -32.40 -16.05
C ALA A 54 -13.79 -31.37 -16.25
N ALA A 55 -14.16 -30.11 -16.43
CA ALA A 55 -13.23 -29.02 -16.74
C ALA A 55 -13.74 -27.69 -16.18
N GLY A 56 -12.83 -26.77 -15.89
CA GLY A 56 -13.17 -25.50 -15.26
C GLY A 56 -12.04 -24.48 -15.28
N CYS A 57 -12.34 -23.30 -14.75
CA CYS A 57 -11.38 -22.22 -14.57
C CYS A 57 -11.69 -21.48 -13.27
N PHE A 58 -10.67 -21.05 -12.54
CA PHE A 58 -10.83 -20.31 -11.29
C PHE A 58 -9.77 -19.22 -11.19
N GLY A 59 -10.07 -18.15 -10.46
CA GLY A 59 -9.21 -16.98 -10.41
C GLY A 59 -9.57 -15.96 -9.33
N SER A 60 -8.73 -14.93 -9.24
CA SER A 60 -8.88 -13.80 -8.32
C SER A 60 -8.98 -12.50 -9.11
N TRP A 61 -10.08 -11.75 -8.94
CA TRP A 61 -10.18 -10.39 -9.47
C TRP A 61 -9.30 -9.39 -8.69
N LYS A 62 -8.91 -9.75 -7.47
CA LYS A 62 -8.01 -8.95 -6.61
C LYS A 62 -6.56 -9.02 -7.08
N ASP A 63 -6.13 -10.21 -7.49
CA ASP A 63 -4.73 -10.50 -7.83
C ASP A 63 -4.52 -10.63 -9.35
N GLY A 64 -5.59 -10.57 -10.15
CA GLY A 64 -5.55 -10.68 -11.61
C GLY A 64 -5.17 -12.07 -12.14
N VAL A 65 -5.18 -13.08 -11.27
CA VAL A 65 -4.73 -14.45 -11.58
C VAL A 65 -5.89 -15.31 -12.07
N ALA A 66 -5.67 -16.13 -13.09
CA ALA A 66 -6.62 -17.11 -13.61
C ALA A 66 -5.92 -18.43 -13.95
N HIS A 67 -6.52 -19.55 -13.56
CA HIS A 67 -6.00 -20.90 -13.78
C HIS A 67 -7.06 -21.79 -14.44
N ASN A 68 -6.63 -22.60 -15.40
CA ASN A 68 -7.47 -23.59 -16.05
C ASN A 68 -7.27 -24.97 -15.39
N TRP A 69 -8.34 -25.75 -15.30
CA TRP A 69 -8.34 -27.09 -14.73
C TRP A 69 -9.11 -28.07 -15.60
N CYS A 70 -8.62 -29.30 -15.70
CA CYS A 70 -9.24 -30.42 -16.39
C CYS A 70 -8.96 -31.70 -15.60
N LEU A 71 -9.96 -32.57 -15.48
CA LEU A 71 -9.84 -33.84 -14.76
C LEU A 71 -8.90 -34.82 -15.46
N LYS A 72 -8.95 -34.87 -16.80
CA LYS A 72 -8.01 -35.67 -17.61
C LYS A 72 -6.77 -34.85 -17.94
N LYS A 73 -5.60 -35.49 -17.88
CA LYS A 73 -4.36 -34.91 -18.40
C LYS A 73 -4.49 -34.75 -19.92
N GLN A 74 -3.78 -33.77 -20.45
CA GLN A 74 -3.87 -33.41 -21.86
C GLN A 74 -3.48 -34.55 -22.82
N GLU A 75 -2.64 -35.48 -22.35
CA GLU A 75 -2.18 -36.68 -23.05
C GLU A 75 -3.24 -37.79 -23.13
N ASP A 76 -4.25 -37.76 -22.26
CA ASP A 76 -5.30 -38.77 -22.12
C ASP A 76 -6.66 -38.32 -22.72
N LEU A 77 -6.70 -37.13 -23.32
CA LEU A 77 -7.88 -36.57 -23.98
C LEU A 77 -7.97 -37.08 -25.42
N THR A 78 -9.13 -37.62 -25.81
CA THR A 78 -9.36 -37.97 -27.21
C THR A 78 -9.63 -36.71 -28.04
N ALA A 79 -9.43 -36.78 -29.36
CA ALA A 79 -9.68 -35.65 -30.26
C ALA A 79 -11.13 -35.13 -30.15
N ASP A 80 -12.09 -36.04 -30.00
CA ASP A 80 -13.51 -35.71 -29.84
C ASP A 80 -13.78 -34.98 -28.50
N GLU A 81 -13.13 -35.38 -27.40
CA GLU A 81 -13.26 -34.72 -26.09
C GLU A 81 -12.68 -33.29 -26.09
N VAL A 82 -11.60 -33.06 -26.84
CA VAL A 82 -11.00 -31.71 -27.00
C VAL A 82 -11.90 -30.79 -27.80
N ASP A 83 -12.44 -31.26 -28.92
CA ASP A 83 -13.31 -30.46 -29.79
C ASP A 83 -14.64 -30.13 -29.11
N GLU A 84 -15.20 -31.05 -28.32
CA GLU A 84 -16.42 -30.79 -27.58
C GLU A 84 -16.22 -29.74 -26.46
N ASN A 85 -15.12 -29.82 -25.70
CA ASN A 85 -14.78 -28.81 -24.70
C ASN A 85 -14.55 -27.43 -25.35
N ARG A 86 -13.89 -27.39 -26.52
CA ARG A 86 -13.68 -26.14 -27.28
C ARG A 86 -15.01 -25.52 -27.72
N ARG A 87 -15.97 -26.30 -28.21
CA ARG A 87 -17.31 -25.81 -28.57
C ARG A 87 -18.05 -25.24 -27.36
N ARG A 88 -18.01 -25.91 -26.21
CA ARG A 88 -18.67 -25.45 -24.98
C ARG A 88 -18.08 -24.16 -24.42
N VAL A 89 -16.74 -24.03 -24.39
CA VAL A 89 -16.08 -22.78 -23.97
C VAL A 89 -16.46 -21.62 -24.89
N ALA A 90 -16.54 -21.87 -26.20
CA ALA A 90 -16.96 -20.86 -27.17
C ALA A 90 -18.43 -20.43 -26.96
N GLU A 91 -19.35 -21.38 -26.74
CA GLU A 91 -20.77 -21.10 -26.47
C GLU A 91 -20.98 -20.33 -25.14
N ALA A 92 -20.29 -20.74 -24.07
CA ALA A 92 -20.37 -20.07 -22.77
C ALA A 92 -19.75 -18.67 -22.78
N ARG A 93 -18.70 -18.45 -23.59
CA ARG A 93 -18.14 -17.11 -23.83
C ARG A 93 -19.12 -16.24 -24.63
N ALA A 94 -19.70 -16.79 -25.69
CA ALA A 94 -20.70 -16.08 -26.51
C ALA A 94 -21.94 -15.69 -25.71
N LEU A 95 -22.42 -16.54 -24.80
CA LEU A 95 -23.56 -16.22 -23.92
C LEU A 95 -23.23 -15.07 -22.95
N ARG A 96 -22.05 -15.08 -22.33
CA ARG A 96 -21.59 -14.02 -21.42
C ARG A 96 -21.39 -12.69 -22.14
N GLU A 97 -20.82 -12.72 -23.34
CA GLU A 97 -20.68 -11.52 -24.18
C GLU A 97 -22.07 -10.95 -24.51
N LYS A 98 -23.07 -11.78 -24.81
CA LYS A 98 -24.47 -11.34 -25.00
C LYS A 98 -25.09 -10.72 -23.74
N GLU A 99 -24.89 -11.30 -22.56
CA GLU A 99 -25.43 -10.76 -21.30
C GLU A 99 -24.79 -9.42 -20.92
N ALA A 100 -23.45 -9.32 -21.05
CA ALA A 100 -22.73 -8.07 -20.80
C ALA A 100 -23.14 -6.98 -21.79
N GLU A 101 -23.37 -7.33 -23.05
CA GLU A 101 -23.86 -6.42 -24.07
C GLU A 101 -25.28 -5.92 -23.73
N LEU A 102 -26.17 -6.81 -23.30
CA LEU A 102 -27.52 -6.42 -22.88
C LEU A 102 -27.51 -5.43 -21.70
N LEU A 103 -26.60 -5.61 -20.73
CA LEU A 103 -26.42 -4.66 -19.63
C LEU A 103 -25.88 -3.31 -20.09
N ARG A 104 -24.95 -3.29 -21.06
CA ARG A 104 -24.42 -2.06 -21.65
C ARG A 104 -25.48 -1.31 -22.45
N VAL A 105 -26.29 -2.02 -23.23
CA VAL A 105 -27.43 -1.44 -23.96
C VAL A 105 -28.40 -0.78 -23.00
N LYS A 106 -28.81 -1.47 -21.93
CA LYS A 106 -29.69 -0.89 -20.90
C LYS A 106 -29.08 0.33 -20.20
N ALA A 107 -27.78 0.31 -19.94
CA ALA A 107 -27.07 1.45 -19.33
C ALA A 107 -27.01 2.65 -20.29
N ALA A 108 -26.78 2.41 -21.58
CA ALA A 108 -26.80 3.45 -22.62
C ALA A 108 -28.21 4.05 -22.79
N GLU A 109 -29.26 3.24 -22.82
CA GLU A 109 -30.66 3.72 -22.85
C GLU A 109 -30.97 4.61 -21.63
N LYS A 110 -30.53 4.18 -20.45
CA LYS A 110 -30.66 4.96 -19.21
C LYS A 110 -29.85 6.25 -19.25
N ALA A 111 -28.65 6.24 -19.84
CA ALA A 111 -27.83 7.43 -20.05
C ALA A 111 -28.56 8.44 -20.94
N VAL A 112 -29.10 7.99 -22.07
CA VAL A 112 -29.90 8.84 -22.97
C VAL A 112 -31.10 9.43 -22.25
N ALA A 113 -31.88 8.62 -21.52
CA ALA A 113 -33.05 9.07 -20.80
C ALA A 113 -32.75 10.08 -19.67
N LEU A 114 -31.60 9.94 -19.00
CA LEU A 114 -31.16 10.89 -17.98
C LEU A 114 -30.59 12.18 -18.59
N PHE A 115 -29.82 12.07 -19.68
CA PHE A 115 -29.24 13.22 -20.36
C PHE A 115 -30.30 14.09 -21.02
N ALA A 116 -31.35 13.49 -21.59
CA ALA A 116 -32.49 14.21 -22.16
C ALA A 116 -33.27 15.05 -21.13
N LYS A 117 -33.18 14.70 -19.83
CA LYS A 117 -33.78 15.46 -18.74
C LYS A 117 -32.86 16.57 -18.20
N ALA A 118 -31.60 16.58 -18.60
CA ALA A 118 -30.65 17.58 -18.17
C ALA A 118 -30.84 18.87 -18.99
N GLY A 119 -30.78 20.00 -18.32
CA GLY A 119 -30.92 21.32 -18.91
C GLY A 119 -29.57 22.05 -19.05
N PRO A 120 -29.60 23.33 -19.46
CA PRO A 120 -28.40 24.17 -19.45
C PRO A 120 -27.84 24.31 -18.04
N VAL A 121 -26.52 24.42 -17.94
CA VAL A 121 -25.83 24.60 -16.66
C VAL A 121 -26.00 26.04 -16.17
N ASP A 122 -26.41 26.19 -14.91
CA ASP A 122 -26.48 27.48 -14.23
C ASP A 122 -25.06 28.07 -14.07
N ALA A 123 -24.88 29.32 -14.50
CA ALA A 123 -23.62 30.04 -14.34
C ALA A 123 -23.17 30.18 -12.86
N LYS A 124 -24.11 30.06 -11.91
CA LYS A 124 -23.86 30.07 -10.46
C LYS A 124 -23.61 28.69 -9.87
N HIS A 125 -23.55 27.63 -10.69
CA HIS A 125 -23.30 26.28 -10.19
C HIS A 125 -21.98 26.23 -9.40
N GLY A 126 -22.03 25.79 -8.13
CA GLY A 126 -20.91 25.91 -7.18
C GLY A 126 -19.59 25.31 -7.70
N TYR A 127 -19.65 24.17 -8.39
CA TYR A 127 -18.45 23.57 -9.01
C TYR A 127 -17.83 24.44 -10.10
N VAL A 128 -18.66 25.02 -10.97
CA VAL A 128 -18.24 25.81 -12.15
C VAL A 128 -17.60 27.11 -11.70
N VAL A 129 -18.24 27.80 -10.74
CA VAL A 129 -17.71 29.02 -10.11
C VAL A 129 -16.39 28.74 -9.41
N ARG A 130 -16.33 27.68 -8.59
CA ARG A 130 -15.12 27.31 -7.84
C ARG A 130 -13.95 26.93 -8.75
N LYS A 131 -14.22 26.31 -9.89
CA LYS A 131 -13.19 25.95 -10.87
C LYS A 131 -12.90 27.04 -11.90
N GLY A 132 -13.66 28.14 -11.89
CA GLY A 132 -13.50 29.29 -12.80
C GLY A 132 -13.56 28.94 -14.29
N VAL A 133 -14.33 27.91 -14.65
CA VAL A 133 -14.46 27.43 -16.04
C VAL A 133 -15.84 27.73 -16.61
N ARG A 134 -15.96 27.76 -17.94
CA ARG A 134 -17.25 27.74 -18.63
C ARG A 134 -17.70 26.27 -18.74
N PRO A 135 -18.98 25.96 -18.49
CA PRO A 135 -19.47 24.57 -18.48
C PRO A 135 -19.70 24.02 -19.89
N ILE A 136 -18.65 23.97 -20.70
CA ILE A 136 -18.69 23.50 -22.09
C ILE A 136 -18.95 21.99 -22.09
N GLY A 137 -19.81 21.50 -22.98
CA GLY A 137 -20.08 20.06 -23.15
C GLY A 137 -20.72 19.35 -21.96
N ALA A 138 -21.16 20.09 -20.93
CA ALA A 138 -21.90 19.56 -19.80
C ALA A 138 -23.34 20.10 -19.77
N SER A 139 -24.24 19.29 -19.24
CA SER A 139 -25.62 19.67 -18.91
C SER A 139 -25.81 19.63 -17.39
N GLN A 140 -26.90 20.18 -16.88
CA GLN A 140 -27.22 20.14 -15.45
C GLN A 140 -28.49 19.34 -15.19
N LEU A 141 -28.41 18.40 -14.26
CA LEU A 141 -29.55 17.66 -13.75
C LEU A 141 -29.64 17.88 -12.24
N LYS A 142 -30.66 18.62 -11.81
CA LYS A 142 -30.79 19.11 -10.42
C LYS A 142 -29.56 19.95 -10.03
N ASN A 143 -28.82 19.52 -9.03
CA ASN A 143 -27.59 20.16 -8.54
C ASN A 143 -26.31 19.45 -9.03
N MET A 144 -26.40 18.59 -10.04
CA MET A 144 -25.26 17.86 -10.58
C MET A 144 -24.97 18.31 -12.00
N LEU A 145 -23.69 18.48 -12.33
CA LEU A 145 -23.25 18.51 -13.72
C LEU A 145 -23.27 17.09 -14.28
N VAL A 146 -23.67 16.97 -15.53
CA VAL A 146 -23.77 15.72 -16.27
C VAL A 146 -22.94 15.86 -17.54
N VAL A 147 -21.86 15.08 -17.62
CA VAL A 147 -20.95 15.05 -18.76
C VAL A 147 -21.18 13.74 -19.53
N PRO A 148 -21.48 13.80 -20.85
CA PRO A 148 -21.76 12.60 -21.65
C PRO A 148 -20.50 11.80 -21.99
N LEU A 149 -20.57 10.47 -21.91
CA LEU A 149 -19.52 9.58 -22.42
C LEU A 149 -20.01 8.95 -23.72
N GLN A 150 -19.46 9.42 -24.85
CA GLN A 150 -19.81 8.93 -26.18
C GLN A 150 -18.61 8.27 -26.86
N ASP A 151 -18.85 7.40 -27.82
CA ASP A 151 -17.80 6.88 -28.71
C ASP A 151 -17.53 7.83 -29.89
N ILE A 152 -16.63 7.43 -30.78
CA ILE A 152 -16.24 8.23 -31.96
C ILE A 152 -17.41 8.47 -32.91
N ASP A 153 -18.38 7.55 -32.96
CA ASP A 153 -19.60 7.64 -33.77
C ASP A 153 -20.65 8.57 -33.12
N GLY A 154 -20.37 9.11 -31.94
CA GLY A 154 -21.27 10.00 -31.19
C GLY A 154 -22.38 9.26 -30.43
N LYS A 155 -22.32 7.93 -30.32
CA LYS A 155 -23.30 7.16 -29.55
C LYS A 155 -23.02 7.33 -28.06
N LEU A 156 -24.03 7.74 -27.30
CA LEU A 156 -23.94 7.87 -25.85
C LEU A 156 -23.95 6.49 -25.18
N HIS A 157 -22.92 6.20 -24.37
CA HIS A 157 -22.78 4.93 -23.66
C HIS A 157 -22.85 5.04 -22.14
N SER A 158 -22.53 6.21 -21.58
CA SER A 158 -22.54 6.44 -20.13
C SER A 158 -22.60 7.94 -19.80
N LEU A 159 -22.67 8.27 -18.51
CA LEU A 159 -22.63 9.64 -17.97
C LEU A 159 -21.66 9.73 -16.80
N GLN A 160 -20.95 10.85 -16.69
CA GLN A 160 -20.27 11.27 -15.46
C GLN A 160 -21.10 12.36 -14.77
N PHE A 161 -21.36 12.17 -13.50
CA PHE A 161 -22.01 13.13 -12.61
C PHE A 161 -20.96 13.83 -11.75
N ILE A 162 -20.98 15.16 -11.72
CA ILE A 162 -20.12 15.98 -10.85
C ILE A 162 -21.01 16.75 -9.88
N LEU A 163 -20.86 16.49 -8.59
CA LEU A 163 -21.62 17.14 -7.53
C LEU A 163 -21.03 18.53 -7.20
N PRO A 164 -21.77 19.41 -6.49
CA PRO A 164 -21.29 20.75 -6.13
C PRO A 164 -20.00 20.73 -5.29
N ASP A 165 -19.82 19.70 -4.46
CA ASP A 165 -18.61 19.49 -3.65
C ASP A 165 -17.39 19.06 -4.48
N GLY A 166 -17.60 18.62 -5.73
CA GLY A 166 -16.58 18.14 -6.65
C GLY A 166 -16.42 16.62 -6.71
N SER A 167 -17.21 15.86 -5.96
CA SER A 167 -17.24 14.41 -6.07
C SER A 167 -17.79 13.98 -7.45
N LYS A 168 -17.09 13.03 -8.09
CA LYS A 168 -17.40 12.55 -9.44
C LYS A 168 -17.86 11.09 -9.40
N ARG A 169 -18.92 10.73 -10.12
CA ARG A 169 -19.45 9.36 -10.19
C ARG A 169 -19.86 9.01 -11.62
N PHE A 170 -19.69 7.76 -12.04
CA PHE A 170 -20.15 7.27 -13.35
C PHE A 170 -21.49 6.52 -13.24
N LEU A 171 -22.24 6.47 -14.33
CA LEU A 171 -23.44 5.65 -14.43
C LEU A 171 -23.08 4.15 -14.37
N THR A 172 -23.62 3.43 -13.38
CA THR A 172 -23.37 2.00 -13.19
C THR A 172 -23.76 1.19 -14.44
N GLY A 173 -22.85 0.32 -14.88
CA GLY A 173 -23.04 -0.53 -16.07
C GLY A 173 -22.71 0.15 -17.40
N GLY A 174 -22.46 1.47 -17.41
CA GLY A 174 -22.09 2.20 -18.62
C GLY A 174 -20.66 1.91 -19.07
N ARG A 175 -20.42 1.94 -20.39
CA ARG A 175 -19.08 1.77 -20.96
C ARG A 175 -18.27 3.07 -20.80
N LYS A 176 -17.04 2.94 -20.32
CA LYS A 176 -16.06 4.03 -20.21
C LYS A 176 -14.92 3.89 -21.23
N HIS A 177 -14.40 2.68 -21.39
CA HIS A 177 -13.25 2.41 -22.26
C HIS A 177 -13.54 2.77 -23.73
N GLY A 178 -12.71 3.67 -24.28
CA GLY A 178 -12.86 4.24 -25.62
C GLY A 178 -13.96 5.30 -25.76
N CYS A 179 -14.61 5.70 -24.66
CA CYS A 179 -15.60 6.78 -24.67
C CYS A 179 -14.99 8.07 -24.10
N PHE A 180 -15.46 9.21 -24.60
CA PHE A 180 -14.96 10.54 -24.23
C PHE A 180 -16.10 11.58 -24.28
N ALA A 181 -15.84 12.81 -23.84
CA ALA A 181 -16.75 13.95 -24.05
C ALA A 181 -16.13 14.99 -24.99
N TRP A 182 -16.96 15.55 -25.88
CA TRP A 182 -16.57 16.68 -26.72
C TRP A 182 -16.77 18.02 -26.01
N LEU A 183 -15.72 18.85 -26.01
CA LEU A 183 -15.81 20.27 -25.69
C LEU A 183 -15.64 21.07 -26.98
N GLY A 184 -16.76 21.55 -27.51
CA GLY A 184 -16.85 22.17 -28.84
C GLY A 184 -16.95 21.15 -29.98
N GLU A 185 -17.36 21.60 -31.17
CA GLU A 185 -17.57 20.73 -32.33
C GLU A 185 -16.28 20.54 -33.15
N PRO A 186 -15.92 19.31 -33.57
CA PRO A 186 -14.76 19.08 -34.46
C PRO A 186 -14.92 19.68 -35.87
N ALA A 187 -16.17 19.85 -36.35
CA ALA A 187 -16.51 19.93 -37.78
C ALA A 187 -16.44 21.33 -38.45
N LYS A 188 -15.68 22.31 -37.94
CA LYS A 188 -15.54 23.62 -38.62
C LYS A 188 -14.13 24.19 -38.52
N ASN A 189 -13.34 24.06 -39.60
CA ASN A 189 -12.05 24.73 -39.84
C ASN A 189 -11.09 24.75 -38.65
N LYS A 190 -10.44 23.63 -38.33
CA LYS A 190 -9.60 23.53 -37.13
C LYS A 190 -8.23 22.98 -37.44
N THR A 191 -7.23 23.60 -36.81
CA THR A 191 -5.80 23.39 -37.05
C THR A 191 -5.18 22.35 -36.12
N LYS A 192 -5.90 21.89 -35.09
CA LYS A 192 -5.45 20.89 -34.09
C LYS A 192 -6.59 20.42 -33.17
N LEU A 193 -6.37 19.29 -32.51
CA LEU A 193 -7.23 18.64 -31.53
C LEU A 193 -6.47 18.47 -30.22
N PHE A 194 -7.11 18.80 -29.10
CA PHE A 194 -6.55 18.53 -27.77
C PHE A 194 -7.25 17.35 -27.11
N VAL A 195 -6.49 16.56 -26.35
CA VAL A 195 -6.99 15.43 -25.56
C VAL A 195 -6.57 15.65 -24.12
N VAL A 196 -7.50 15.51 -23.17
CA VAL A 196 -7.26 15.76 -21.74
C VAL A 196 -7.83 14.62 -20.90
N GLU A 197 -7.35 14.48 -19.67
CA GLU A 197 -7.92 13.55 -18.70
C GLU A 197 -9.21 14.10 -18.06
N GLY A 198 -9.16 15.27 -17.43
CA GLY A 198 -10.27 15.84 -16.67
C GLY A 198 -11.19 16.79 -17.44
N TRP A 199 -12.48 16.83 -17.08
CA TRP A 199 -13.45 17.77 -17.68
C TRP A 199 -13.14 19.24 -17.39
N ALA A 200 -12.75 19.59 -16.16
CA ALA A 200 -12.39 20.97 -15.80
C ALA A 200 -11.10 21.42 -16.50
N THR A 201 -10.09 20.55 -16.56
CA THR A 201 -8.87 20.69 -17.37
C THR A 201 -9.23 20.97 -18.83
N GLY A 202 -10.14 20.17 -19.39
CA GLY A 202 -10.63 20.35 -20.76
C GLY A 202 -11.30 21.68 -21.02
N CYS A 203 -12.11 22.18 -20.08
CA CYS A 203 -12.75 23.48 -20.21
C CYS A 203 -11.70 24.60 -20.25
N SER A 204 -10.68 24.53 -19.39
CA SER A 204 -9.57 25.49 -19.37
C SER A 204 -8.76 25.46 -20.69
N VAL A 205 -8.42 24.27 -21.19
CA VAL A 205 -7.72 24.10 -22.48
C VAL A 205 -8.56 24.59 -23.65
N SER A 206 -9.88 24.31 -23.65
CA SER A 206 -10.80 24.77 -24.69
C SER A 206 -10.93 26.30 -24.70
N GLN A 207 -11.06 26.92 -23.52
CA GLN A 207 -11.12 28.37 -23.37
C GLN A 207 -9.82 29.07 -23.80
N ALA A 208 -8.66 28.47 -23.54
CA ALA A 208 -7.36 29.04 -23.90
C ALA A 208 -7.07 28.90 -25.40
N SER A 209 -7.35 27.73 -25.98
CA SER A 209 -6.97 27.37 -27.34
C SER A 209 -8.01 27.71 -28.41
N GLY A 210 -9.29 27.79 -28.04
CA GLY A 210 -10.42 27.86 -28.99
C GLY A 210 -10.58 26.61 -29.88
N SER A 211 -9.83 25.54 -29.62
CA SER A 211 -9.84 24.28 -30.38
C SER A 211 -10.74 23.23 -29.72
N PRO A 212 -11.12 22.15 -30.43
CA PRO A 212 -11.91 21.07 -29.84
C PRO A 212 -11.06 20.33 -28.82
N VAL A 213 -11.71 19.88 -27.76
CA VAL A 213 -11.07 19.07 -26.72
C VAL A 213 -11.87 17.79 -26.51
N ALA A 214 -11.19 16.65 -26.52
CA ALA A 214 -11.74 15.37 -26.10
C ALA A 214 -11.34 15.08 -24.65
N VAL A 215 -12.32 14.85 -23.77
CA VAL A 215 -12.10 14.52 -22.36
C VAL A 215 -12.20 13.01 -22.15
N CYS A 216 -11.12 12.38 -21.68
CA CYS A 216 -10.99 10.93 -21.54
C CYS A 216 -11.40 10.38 -20.18
N PHE A 217 -11.60 11.24 -19.18
CA PHE A 217 -12.04 10.95 -17.81
C PHE A 217 -11.06 10.24 -16.87
N ASP A 218 -10.08 9.51 -17.40
CA ASP A 218 -8.95 8.97 -16.66
C ASP A 218 -7.75 8.69 -17.57
N ALA A 219 -6.54 8.69 -17.00
CA ALA A 219 -5.30 8.46 -17.72
C ALA A 219 -5.27 7.12 -18.49
N GLY A 220 -5.92 6.08 -17.98
CA GLY A 220 -6.00 4.75 -18.63
C GLY A 220 -6.85 4.72 -19.91
N ASN A 221 -7.64 5.77 -20.14
CA ASN A 221 -8.51 5.90 -21.29
C ASN A 221 -7.94 6.85 -22.37
N LEU A 222 -6.78 7.49 -22.13
CA LEU A 222 -6.11 8.37 -23.08
C LEU A 222 -5.75 7.64 -24.38
N LEU A 223 -5.02 6.53 -24.28
CA LEU A 223 -4.57 5.74 -25.44
C LEU A 223 -5.73 5.27 -26.35
N PRO A 224 -6.75 4.53 -25.86
CA PRO A 224 -7.82 4.04 -26.73
C PRO A 224 -8.64 5.17 -27.37
N VAL A 225 -8.78 6.32 -26.68
CA VAL A 225 -9.47 7.49 -27.25
C VAL A 225 -8.59 8.18 -28.30
N CYS A 226 -7.29 8.37 -28.04
CA CYS A 226 -6.35 8.91 -29.03
C CYS A 226 -6.32 8.07 -30.30
N GLU A 227 -6.25 6.73 -30.19
CA GLU A 227 -6.26 5.83 -31.35
C GLU A 227 -7.54 5.97 -32.18
N ALA A 228 -8.71 6.02 -31.52
CA ALA A 228 -9.99 6.24 -32.19
C ALA A 228 -10.04 7.61 -32.90
N LEU A 229 -9.56 8.66 -32.23
CA LEU A 229 -9.52 10.02 -32.78
C LEU A 229 -8.54 10.12 -33.95
N ARG A 230 -7.37 9.49 -33.89
CA ARG A 230 -6.41 9.47 -35.00
C ARG A 230 -6.97 8.73 -36.21
N LYS A 231 -7.72 7.65 -35.99
CA LYS A 231 -8.36 6.90 -37.08
C LYS A 231 -9.40 7.75 -37.81
N GLU A 232 -10.22 8.50 -37.07
CA GLU A 232 -11.26 9.37 -37.64
C GLU A 232 -10.70 10.69 -38.20
N TYR A 233 -9.64 11.21 -37.58
CA TYR A 233 -8.97 12.44 -37.98
C TYR A 233 -7.46 12.20 -38.26
N PRO A 234 -7.11 11.50 -39.37
CA PRO A 234 -5.73 11.11 -39.66
C PRO A 234 -4.77 12.30 -39.73
N ASP A 235 -5.20 13.40 -40.32
CA ASP A 235 -4.35 14.55 -40.63
C ASP A 235 -4.37 15.65 -39.57
N LEU A 236 -5.23 15.54 -38.56
CA LEU A 236 -5.39 16.59 -37.55
C LEU A 236 -4.30 16.46 -36.48
N PRO A 237 -3.50 17.50 -36.19
CA PRO A 237 -2.51 17.42 -35.12
C PRO A 237 -3.18 17.15 -33.77
N ILE A 238 -2.75 16.10 -33.08
CA ILE A 238 -3.27 15.71 -31.76
C ILE A 238 -2.26 16.16 -30.69
N VAL A 239 -2.74 16.95 -29.73
CA VAL A 239 -1.98 17.38 -28.55
C VAL A 239 -2.60 16.76 -27.32
N VAL A 240 -1.87 15.89 -26.64
CA VAL A 240 -2.29 15.29 -25.38
C VAL A 240 -1.82 16.18 -24.23
N CYS A 241 -2.77 16.77 -23.53
CA CYS A 241 -2.51 17.60 -22.35
C CYS A 241 -2.39 16.67 -21.14
N ALA A 242 -1.17 16.55 -20.61
CA ALA A 242 -0.90 15.74 -19.43
C ALA A 242 -1.25 16.49 -18.15
N ASP A 243 -1.80 15.77 -17.17
CA ASP A 243 -1.81 16.21 -15.78
C ASP A 243 -0.42 15.89 -15.20
N ASP A 244 0.24 16.89 -14.61
CA ASP A 244 1.55 16.73 -13.97
C ASP A 244 1.35 16.31 -12.51
N ASP A 245 1.07 15.01 -12.34
CA ASP A 245 0.90 14.36 -11.03
C ASP A 245 2.26 14.18 -10.34
N TYR A 246 3.04 15.26 -10.19
CA TYR A 246 4.41 15.24 -9.66
C TYR A 246 4.51 14.67 -8.23
N GLN A 247 3.38 14.60 -7.51
CA GLN A 247 3.28 14.01 -6.18
C GLN A 247 2.93 12.51 -6.19
N THR A 248 2.58 11.94 -7.35
CA THR A 248 2.24 10.53 -7.53
C THR A 248 3.40 9.79 -8.18
N ASP A 249 3.81 8.67 -7.58
CA ASP A 249 4.95 7.89 -8.06
C ASP A 249 4.76 7.41 -9.51
N GLY A 250 5.79 7.59 -10.32
CA GLY A 250 5.77 7.32 -11.76
C GLY A 250 4.94 8.28 -12.63
N ASN A 251 4.28 9.29 -12.03
CA ASN A 251 3.51 10.33 -12.71
C ASN A 251 2.64 9.76 -13.86
N PRO A 252 1.59 8.97 -13.52
CA PRO A 252 0.82 8.23 -14.50
C PRO A 252 0.11 9.15 -15.51
N GLY A 253 -0.27 10.37 -15.12
CA GLY A 253 -0.79 11.40 -16.01
C GLY A 253 0.18 11.72 -17.15
N ILE A 254 1.44 12.04 -16.83
CA ILE A 254 2.49 12.25 -17.83
C ILE A 254 2.81 10.97 -18.62
N THR A 255 3.08 9.86 -17.94
CA THR A 255 3.55 8.63 -18.62
C THR A 255 2.51 8.11 -19.63
N LYS A 256 1.22 8.11 -19.28
CA LYS A 256 0.16 7.66 -20.20
C LYS A 256 -0.14 8.68 -21.28
N ALA A 257 0.00 9.97 -21.01
CA ALA A 257 -0.11 11.00 -22.05
C ALA A 257 1.00 10.85 -23.11
N PHE A 258 2.24 10.60 -22.70
CA PHE A 258 3.34 10.30 -23.62
C PHE A 258 3.10 9.02 -24.43
N ALA A 259 2.69 7.92 -23.79
CA ALA A 259 2.39 6.69 -24.51
C ALA A 259 1.24 6.86 -25.54
N ALA A 260 0.18 7.60 -25.17
CA ALA A 260 -0.92 7.89 -26.06
C ALA A 260 -0.51 8.80 -27.22
N ALA A 261 0.31 9.83 -26.96
CA ALA A 261 0.82 10.73 -27.99
C ALA A 261 1.75 9.99 -28.96
N GLU A 262 2.67 9.18 -28.46
CA GLU A 262 3.59 8.36 -29.27
C GLU A 262 2.82 7.41 -30.20
N ALA A 263 1.83 6.69 -29.67
CA ALA A 263 1.03 5.73 -30.43
C ALA A 263 0.28 6.37 -31.63
N VAL A 264 -0.01 7.67 -31.57
CA VAL A 264 -0.78 8.38 -32.61
C VAL A 264 0.03 9.45 -33.34
N GLY A 265 1.35 9.53 -33.14
CA GLY A 265 2.16 10.61 -33.70
C GLY A 265 1.69 12.00 -33.27
N GLY A 266 1.16 12.12 -32.06
CA GLY A 266 0.80 13.37 -31.41
C GLY A 266 1.95 13.95 -30.58
N VAL A 267 1.68 15.04 -29.86
CA VAL A 267 2.64 15.67 -28.93
C VAL A 267 2.02 15.86 -27.56
N VAL A 268 2.86 15.98 -26.53
CA VAL A 268 2.40 16.23 -25.17
C VAL A 268 2.55 17.71 -24.80
N ALA A 269 1.52 18.29 -24.21
CA ALA A 269 1.58 19.59 -23.56
C ALA A 269 1.45 19.39 -22.04
N MET A 270 2.26 20.13 -21.27
CA MET A 270 2.25 20.08 -19.80
C MET A 270 1.97 21.48 -19.25
N PRO A 271 1.30 21.60 -18.08
CA PRO A 271 1.08 22.89 -17.45
C PRO A 271 2.39 23.44 -16.88
N ASP A 272 2.80 24.63 -17.33
CA ASP A 272 3.98 25.32 -16.82
C ASP A 272 3.60 26.36 -15.78
N PHE A 273 3.98 26.12 -14.52
CA PHE A 273 3.71 27.00 -13.39
C PHE A 273 4.91 27.92 -13.05
N GLY A 274 6.03 27.81 -13.78
CA GLY A 274 7.26 28.55 -13.50
C GLY A 274 7.90 28.22 -12.13
N PHE A 275 8.82 29.08 -11.68
CA PHE A 275 9.59 28.90 -10.43
C PHE A 275 8.76 29.02 -9.14
N GLY A 276 7.46 29.33 -9.23
CA GLY A 276 6.57 29.60 -8.10
C GLY A 276 5.33 28.69 -8.07
N ARG A 277 5.45 27.42 -8.49
CA ARG A 277 4.32 26.47 -8.53
C ARG A 277 3.61 26.37 -7.17
N PRO A 278 2.29 26.63 -7.09
CA PRO A 278 1.52 26.43 -5.88
C PRO A 278 1.44 24.94 -5.48
N ALA A 279 1.42 24.66 -4.18
CA ALA A 279 1.38 23.29 -3.68
C ALA A 279 0.08 22.58 -4.10
N GLY A 280 0.20 21.34 -4.59
CA GLY A 280 -0.93 20.55 -5.07
C GLY A 280 -1.49 20.91 -6.45
N SER A 281 -0.90 21.88 -7.16
CA SER A 281 -1.30 22.18 -8.54
C SER A 281 -0.69 21.19 -9.53
N THR A 282 -1.54 20.44 -10.24
CA THR A 282 -1.10 19.37 -11.16
C THR A 282 -1.61 19.55 -12.58
N ASP A 283 -2.79 20.15 -12.76
CA ASP A 283 -3.47 20.19 -14.06
C ASP A 283 -3.54 21.61 -14.69
N PHE A 284 -3.95 21.69 -15.96
CA PHE A 284 -4.14 22.98 -16.66
C PHE A 284 -5.25 23.85 -16.07
N ASN A 285 -6.21 23.27 -15.34
CA ASN A 285 -7.22 24.05 -14.63
C ASN A 285 -6.61 24.73 -13.40
N ASP A 286 -5.72 24.08 -12.66
CA ASP A 286 -4.99 24.72 -11.57
C ASP A 286 -4.10 25.84 -12.11
N LEU A 287 -3.44 25.64 -13.26
CA LEU A 287 -2.70 26.71 -13.94
C LEU A 287 -3.61 27.88 -14.31
N HIS A 288 -4.81 27.61 -14.84
CA HIS A 288 -5.80 28.64 -15.13
C HIS A 288 -6.22 29.41 -13.88
N GLN A 289 -6.46 28.73 -12.76
CA GLN A 289 -6.88 29.37 -11.51
C GLN A 289 -5.79 30.23 -10.89
N HIS A 290 -4.53 29.79 -10.94
CA HIS A 290 -3.43 30.47 -10.28
C HIS A 290 -2.75 31.53 -11.15
N CYS A 291 -2.59 31.27 -12.44
CA CYS A 291 -1.80 32.11 -13.35
C CYS A 291 -2.65 32.74 -14.47
N GLY A 292 -3.96 32.43 -14.52
CA GLY A 292 -4.89 32.96 -15.53
C GLY A 292 -4.89 32.18 -16.84
N ILE A 293 -5.87 32.50 -17.70
CA ILE A 293 -6.09 31.78 -18.96
C ILE A 293 -4.97 32.02 -20.00
N ASP A 294 -4.25 33.13 -19.88
CA ASP A 294 -3.15 33.47 -20.78
C ASP A 294 -1.92 32.57 -20.55
N ALA A 295 -1.63 32.19 -19.30
CA ALA A 295 -0.59 31.22 -18.97
C ALA A 295 -0.87 29.84 -19.57
N VAL A 296 -2.14 29.39 -19.51
CA VAL A 296 -2.57 28.16 -20.20
C VAL A 296 -2.34 28.28 -21.71
N ARG A 297 -2.68 29.42 -22.32
CA ARG A 297 -2.46 29.64 -23.75
C ARG A 297 -0.99 29.59 -24.12
N GLU A 298 -0.12 30.15 -23.29
CA GLU A 298 1.33 30.13 -23.48
C GLU A 298 1.87 28.69 -23.43
N SER A 299 1.54 27.92 -22.38
CA SER A 299 1.95 26.51 -22.25
C SER A 299 1.50 25.66 -23.45
N LEU A 300 0.29 25.91 -23.97
CA LEU A 300 -0.20 25.22 -25.17
C LEU A 300 0.48 25.69 -26.46
N SER A 301 0.96 26.94 -26.52
CA SER A 301 1.57 27.53 -27.73
C SER A 301 3.02 27.10 -27.97
N VAL A 302 3.80 26.90 -26.89
CA VAL A 302 5.19 26.41 -26.94
C VAL A 302 5.23 25.03 -27.60
N THR A 303 4.31 24.14 -27.20
CA THR A 303 4.16 22.81 -27.80
C THR A 303 3.74 22.85 -29.28
N VAL A 304 2.98 23.87 -29.70
CA VAL A 304 2.44 23.98 -31.07
C VAL A 304 3.45 24.50 -32.08
N LYS A 305 4.43 25.32 -31.66
CA LYS A 305 5.54 25.74 -32.55
C LYS A 305 6.38 24.54 -33.04
N HIS A 306 6.48 23.48 -32.24
CA HIS A 306 7.18 22.24 -32.62
C HIS A 306 6.41 21.36 -33.61
N LEU A 307 5.09 21.57 -33.80
CA LEU A 307 4.26 20.80 -34.74
C LEU A 307 4.25 21.38 -36.17
N LEU A 308 4.58 22.67 -36.35
CA LEU A 308 4.40 23.41 -37.62
C LEU A 308 5.70 23.68 -38.38
N ASP A 309 6.84 23.14 -37.91
CA ASP A 309 8.12 23.26 -38.61
C ASP A 309 8.45 21.94 -39.35
N PRO A 310 8.26 21.85 -40.68
CA PRO A 310 8.55 20.64 -41.45
C PRO A 310 10.05 20.40 -41.65
N ALA A 311 10.93 21.27 -41.14
CA ALA A 311 12.39 21.19 -41.33
C ALA A 311 13.22 21.48 -40.06
N GLY A 312 12.60 21.56 -38.89
CA GLY A 312 13.21 22.15 -37.69
C GLY A 312 13.88 21.16 -36.72
N LYS A 313 15.19 21.30 -36.54
CA LYS A 313 15.93 20.79 -35.38
C LYS A 313 15.26 21.22 -34.06
N PRO A 314 15.31 20.41 -32.99
CA PRO A 314 14.73 20.80 -31.70
C PRO A 314 15.40 22.09 -31.18
N ALA A 315 14.56 23.06 -30.84
CA ALA A 315 14.95 24.40 -30.40
C ALA A 315 15.31 24.46 -28.91
N ASP A 316 16.19 25.41 -28.63
CA ASP A 316 16.90 25.72 -27.40
C ASP A 316 16.05 25.95 -26.13
N VAL A 317 16.47 25.36 -25.02
CA VAL A 317 16.12 25.76 -23.64
C VAL A 317 17.31 26.51 -23.03
N VAL A 318 17.14 27.82 -22.91
CA VAL A 318 17.81 28.82 -22.04
C VAL A 318 19.22 28.48 -21.49
N ASP A 319 20.26 29.03 -22.12
CA ASP A 319 21.61 29.11 -21.53
C ASP A 319 21.79 30.42 -20.75
N ILE A 320 21.81 30.31 -19.41
CA ILE A 320 22.31 31.35 -18.52
C ILE A 320 23.84 31.29 -18.56
N LYS A 321 24.45 32.00 -19.52
CA LYS A 321 25.78 32.64 -19.42
C LYS A 321 26.15 33.37 -20.71
N THR A 322 26.05 34.69 -20.71
CA THR A 322 26.82 35.53 -21.63
C THR A 322 27.53 36.64 -20.86
N LYS A 323 28.82 36.45 -20.58
CA LYS A 323 29.81 37.52 -20.56
C LYS A 323 31.15 36.99 -21.08
N ARG A 324 31.48 37.42 -22.30
CA ARG A 324 32.80 37.76 -22.88
C ARG A 324 32.72 37.48 -24.40
N GLN A 325 32.25 38.47 -25.17
CA GLN A 325 33.06 39.46 -25.91
C GLN A 325 34.03 38.85 -26.95
N GLU A 326 33.57 38.95 -28.21
CA GLU A 326 34.25 39.49 -29.40
C GLU A 326 35.66 39.01 -29.80
N LYS A 327 35.76 38.41 -31.00
CA LYS A 327 36.54 39.01 -32.12
C LYS A 327 36.23 38.40 -33.51
N GLN A 328 35.74 39.30 -34.37
CA GLN A 328 35.87 39.52 -35.83
C GLN A 328 36.32 38.44 -36.85
N LYS A 329 35.44 38.31 -37.86
CA LYS A 329 35.49 37.95 -39.32
C LYS A 329 36.81 37.68 -40.11
N ARG A 330 36.78 36.49 -40.80
CA ARG A 330 36.93 36.15 -42.27
C ARG A 330 38.30 36.33 -43.00
N PRO A 331 38.57 35.69 -44.19
CA PRO A 331 37.81 34.70 -45.02
C PRO A 331 38.62 33.50 -45.60
N GLY A 332 37.93 32.53 -46.25
CA GLY A 332 38.42 31.93 -47.53
C GLY A 332 38.82 30.44 -47.60
N LYS A 333 37.89 29.63 -48.15
CA LYS A 333 38.02 28.42 -49.01
C LYS A 333 39.21 27.43 -48.95
N ALA A 334 38.77 26.16 -48.86
CA ALA A 334 39.17 24.96 -49.62
C ALA A 334 40.46 24.23 -49.26
N GLY A 335 40.31 22.93 -48.95
CA GLY A 335 41.39 21.96 -48.84
C GLY A 335 40.93 20.72 -48.08
N LYS A 336 40.53 19.70 -48.82
CA LYS A 336 40.33 18.34 -48.34
C LYS A 336 41.72 17.82 -47.98
N ASP A 337 41.95 17.41 -46.73
CA ASP A 337 42.92 16.36 -46.44
C ASP A 337 42.63 15.69 -45.10
N SER A 338 42.79 14.38 -45.15
CA SER A 338 42.59 13.37 -44.13
C SER A 338 43.62 13.45 -43.00
N GLY A 339 43.15 13.44 -41.75
CA GLY A 339 43.96 13.15 -40.56
C GLY A 339 43.66 14.10 -39.39
N GLY A 340 43.23 13.55 -38.26
CA GLY A 340 43.09 14.28 -36.99
C GLY A 340 41.69 14.27 -36.39
N GLY A 341 41.26 13.12 -35.85
CA GLY A 341 40.01 13.02 -35.08
C GLY A 341 40.21 13.10 -33.55
N ASP A 342 41.44 13.30 -33.08
CA ASP A 342 41.81 13.18 -31.66
C ASP A 342 41.86 14.54 -30.93
N ASP A 343 41.78 15.66 -31.65
CA ASP A 343 41.98 17.02 -31.09
C ASP A 343 40.71 17.68 -30.51
N LEU A 344 39.58 16.97 -30.43
CA LEU A 344 38.32 17.49 -29.87
C LEU A 344 37.85 16.76 -28.60
N ILE A 345 38.53 15.69 -28.18
CA ILE A 345 38.18 14.94 -26.98
C ILE A 345 38.95 15.54 -25.80
N ASN A 346 38.23 16.20 -24.89
CA ASN A 346 38.82 16.61 -23.62
C ASN A 346 39.06 15.36 -22.75
N TRP A 347 40.32 14.96 -22.61
CA TRP A 347 40.75 13.78 -21.86
C TRP A 347 40.54 13.90 -20.34
N ASP A 348 40.50 15.12 -19.78
CA ASP A 348 40.18 15.32 -18.37
C ASP A 348 38.70 14.97 -18.09
N ILE A 349 37.80 15.37 -18.99
CA ILE A 349 36.38 14.98 -18.93
C ILE A 349 36.24 13.46 -19.08
N MET A 350 36.95 12.87 -20.05
CA MET A 350 36.92 11.42 -20.27
C MET A 350 37.43 10.63 -19.04
N SER A 351 38.51 11.11 -18.41
CA SER A 351 39.04 10.55 -17.17
C SER A 351 38.01 10.61 -16.04
N GLY A 352 37.32 11.75 -15.90
CA GLY A 352 36.22 11.90 -14.94
C GLY A 352 35.08 10.89 -15.20
N ILE A 353 34.71 10.67 -16.46
CA ILE A 353 33.66 9.70 -16.84
C ILE A 353 34.08 8.26 -16.51
N LEU A 354 35.33 7.89 -16.82
CA LEU A 354 35.89 6.57 -16.50
C LEU A 354 35.91 6.29 -14.99
N GLN A 355 36.13 7.31 -14.17
CA GLN A 355 36.12 7.19 -12.71
C GLN A 355 34.71 7.17 -12.13
N ARG A 356 33.78 8.00 -12.64
CA ARG A 356 32.45 8.22 -12.08
C ARG A 356 31.43 7.14 -12.45
N TYR A 357 31.47 6.62 -13.67
CA TYR A 357 30.45 5.71 -14.17
C TYR A 357 30.92 4.26 -14.16
N VAL A 358 30.05 3.38 -13.66
CA VAL A 358 30.32 1.94 -13.58
C VAL A 358 29.24 1.20 -14.36
N LEU A 359 29.64 0.38 -15.34
CA LEU A 359 28.72 -0.46 -16.10
C LEU A 359 28.31 -1.68 -15.27
N ILE A 360 27.04 -2.07 -15.33
CA ILE A 360 26.56 -3.31 -14.70
C ILE A 360 26.58 -4.44 -15.73
N TYR A 361 27.44 -5.44 -15.50
CA TYR A 361 27.67 -6.57 -16.40
C TYR A 361 26.37 -7.31 -16.72
N GLY A 362 26.17 -7.65 -18.00
CA GLY A 362 24.97 -8.35 -18.48
C GLY A 362 23.72 -7.48 -18.58
N THR A 363 23.82 -6.16 -18.38
CA THR A 363 22.68 -5.23 -18.47
C THR A 363 23.00 -4.01 -19.35
N ASP A 364 21.97 -3.24 -19.71
CA ASP A 364 22.07 -1.93 -20.35
C ASP A 364 22.05 -0.78 -19.33
N THR A 365 22.46 -1.03 -18.09
CA THR A 365 22.47 -0.05 -17.00
C THR A 365 23.87 0.30 -16.53
N CYS A 366 24.06 1.54 -16.11
CA CYS A 366 25.26 2.03 -15.46
C CYS A 366 24.88 2.79 -14.18
N TYR A 367 25.80 2.79 -13.23
CA TYR A 367 25.66 3.48 -11.97
C TYR A 367 26.56 4.72 -11.94
N ASP A 368 25.97 5.86 -11.60
CA ASP A 368 26.68 7.12 -11.35
C ASP A 368 27.13 7.13 -9.88
N THR A 369 28.44 7.00 -9.63
CA THR A 369 28.95 6.93 -8.26
C THR A 369 28.91 8.26 -7.52
N GLN A 370 28.76 9.37 -8.24
CA GLN A 370 28.73 10.71 -7.65
C GLN A 370 27.30 11.10 -7.25
N GLU A 371 26.34 10.90 -8.16
CA GLU A 371 24.93 11.23 -7.89
C GLU A 371 24.18 10.07 -7.22
N ASN A 372 24.77 8.86 -7.24
CA ASN A 372 24.20 7.64 -6.66
C ASN A 372 22.88 7.28 -7.33
N ILE A 373 22.91 7.23 -8.66
CA ILE A 373 21.76 6.95 -9.53
C ILE A 373 22.11 5.77 -10.43
N LEU A 374 21.27 4.73 -10.38
CA LEU A 374 21.28 3.68 -11.38
C LEU A 374 20.44 4.13 -12.58
N MET A 375 21.01 4.11 -13.78
CA MET A 375 20.33 4.58 -15.00
C MET A 375 20.64 3.70 -16.21
N GLN A 376 19.73 3.70 -17.19
CA GLN A 376 19.99 3.06 -18.48
C GLN A 376 21.08 3.83 -19.25
N VAL A 377 21.90 3.11 -20.01
CA VAL A 377 22.98 3.67 -20.84
C VAL A 377 22.45 4.73 -21.81
N LYS A 378 21.20 4.62 -22.25
CA LYS A 378 20.54 5.65 -23.08
C LYS A 378 20.40 7.00 -22.36
N ASN A 379 20.16 6.99 -21.06
CA ASN A 379 20.06 8.20 -20.24
C ASN A 379 21.46 8.74 -19.92
N PHE A 380 22.44 7.85 -19.67
CA PHE A 380 23.84 8.24 -19.54
C PHE A 380 24.38 8.94 -20.79
N ARG A 381 23.99 8.50 -22.00
CA ARG A 381 24.33 9.20 -23.25
C ARG A 381 23.82 10.64 -23.29
N LEU A 382 22.69 10.93 -22.66
CA LEU A 382 22.17 12.29 -22.52
C LEU A 382 23.00 13.10 -21.52
N ALA A 383 23.52 12.46 -20.47
CA ALA A 383 24.34 13.11 -19.44
C ALA A 383 25.75 13.49 -19.92
N VAL A 384 26.42 12.61 -20.67
CA VAL A 384 27.82 12.82 -21.09
C VAL A 384 28.02 13.11 -22.58
N THR A 385 26.93 13.16 -23.36
CA THR A 385 26.91 13.16 -24.85
C THR A 385 27.26 11.81 -25.48
N ASN A 386 26.83 11.63 -26.73
CA ASN A 386 27.05 10.38 -27.47
C ASN A 386 28.51 10.06 -27.71
N ASP A 387 29.37 11.06 -27.93
CA ASP A 387 30.78 10.83 -28.26
C ASP A 387 31.53 10.25 -27.06
N TYR A 388 31.43 10.89 -25.89
CA TYR A 388 32.02 10.36 -24.65
C TYR A 388 31.41 9.03 -24.22
N ALA A 389 30.10 8.86 -24.35
CA ALA A 389 29.46 7.59 -24.01
C ALA A 389 29.95 6.44 -24.90
N ASN A 390 30.12 6.69 -26.20
CA ASN A 390 30.68 5.71 -27.13
C ASN A 390 32.15 5.41 -26.82
N LEU A 391 32.95 6.42 -26.48
CA LEU A 391 34.34 6.25 -26.07
C LEU A 391 34.45 5.43 -24.77
N TRP A 392 33.62 5.74 -23.77
CA TRP A 392 33.58 5.00 -22.51
C TRP A 392 33.17 3.54 -22.72
N LEU A 393 32.13 3.26 -23.52
CA LEU A 393 31.71 1.89 -23.84
C LEU A 393 32.79 1.09 -24.58
N LYS A 394 33.60 1.74 -25.41
CA LYS A 394 34.71 1.10 -26.13
C LYS A 394 35.99 0.99 -25.29
N SER A 395 36.12 1.77 -24.23
CA SER A 395 37.32 1.80 -23.40
C SER A 395 37.50 0.48 -22.63
N PRO A 396 38.70 -0.12 -22.66
CA PRO A 396 39.04 -1.24 -21.79
C PRO A 396 39.25 -0.82 -20.33
N GLN A 397 39.44 0.48 -20.06
CA GLN A 397 39.58 1.04 -18.71
C GLN A 397 38.23 1.34 -18.05
N ARG A 398 37.10 1.13 -18.76
CA ARG A 398 35.78 1.37 -18.16
C ARG A 398 35.58 0.46 -16.95
N ARG A 399 35.10 1.03 -15.86
CA ARG A 399 34.72 0.25 -14.68
C ARG A 399 33.47 -0.57 -15.01
N MET A 400 33.50 -1.84 -14.62
CA MET A 400 32.37 -2.75 -14.80
C MET A 400 32.30 -3.67 -13.59
N ILE A 401 31.10 -3.85 -13.05
CA ILE A 401 30.84 -4.71 -11.90
C ILE A 401 29.72 -5.69 -12.22
N LEU A 402 29.65 -6.80 -11.49
CA LEU A 402 28.52 -7.71 -11.52
C LEU A 402 27.28 -7.09 -10.85
N PRO A 403 26.05 -7.54 -11.20
CA PRO A 403 24.82 -7.02 -10.59
C PRO A 403 24.77 -7.09 -9.06
N ASP A 404 25.40 -8.11 -8.45
CA ASP A 404 25.47 -8.34 -7.00
C ASP A 404 26.56 -7.53 -6.29
N GLN A 405 27.45 -6.89 -7.05
CA GLN A 405 28.52 -6.03 -6.52
C GLN A 405 28.07 -4.57 -6.30
N LEU A 406 26.86 -4.18 -6.74
CA LEU A 406 26.25 -2.90 -6.38
C LEU A 406 25.42 -3.08 -5.09
N VAL A 407 26.01 -2.74 -3.95
CA VAL A 407 25.46 -3.12 -2.64
C VAL A 407 25.09 -1.90 -1.80
N PHE A 408 23.98 -1.99 -1.07
CA PHE A 408 23.69 -1.05 0.01
C PHE A 408 24.23 -1.62 1.32
N ASP A 409 25.39 -1.12 1.78
CA ASP A 409 26.04 -1.61 3.00
C ASP A 409 26.39 -0.47 3.97
N PRO A 410 25.47 -0.10 4.88
CA PRO A 410 25.69 0.97 5.84
C PRO A 410 26.85 0.72 6.82
N THR A 411 27.24 -0.55 7.03
CA THR A 411 28.36 -0.91 7.92
C THR A 411 29.73 -0.61 7.31
N ARG A 412 29.79 -0.40 5.98
CA ARG A 412 31.00 -0.18 5.18
C ARG A 412 32.02 -1.33 5.28
N THR A 413 31.51 -2.55 5.31
CA THR A 413 32.31 -3.79 5.38
C THR A 413 32.31 -4.59 4.08
N CYS A 414 31.62 -4.10 3.04
CA CYS A 414 31.62 -4.70 1.72
C CYS A 414 33.04 -4.81 1.15
N ALA A 415 33.29 -5.87 0.37
CA ALA A 415 34.58 -6.10 -0.28
C ALA A 415 34.95 -4.95 -1.23
N ASP A 416 36.25 -4.74 -1.47
CA ASP A 416 36.77 -3.65 -2.32
C ASP A 416 36.25 -3.72 -3.78
N GLU A 417 35.87 -4.93 -4.22
CA GLU A 417 35.24 -5.20 -5.51
C GLU A 417 33.86 -4.53 -5.65
N CYS A 418 33.19 -4.28 -4.51
CA CYS A 418 31.81 -3.82 -4.45
C CYS A 418 31.72 -2.29 -4.48
N VAL A 419 30.68 -1.78 -5.12
CA VAL A 419 30.32 -0.37 -5.08
C VAL A 419 29.23 -0.18 -4.03
N ASN A 420 29.60 0.45 -2.91
CA ASN A 420 28.67 0.76 -1.83
C ASN A 420 27.80 1.99 -2.19
N THR A 421 26.49 1.83 -2.13
CA THR A 421 25.52 2.91 -2.37
C THR A 421 25.20 3.72 -1.11
N PHE A 422 25.72 3.35 0.06
CA PHE A 422 25.63 4.17 1.26
C PHE A 422 26.73 5.24 1.32
N GLN A 423 26.34 6.50 1.41
CA GLN A 423 27.25 7.67 1.40
C GLN A 423 27.43 8.31 2.79
N GLY A 424 26.79 7.74 3.83
CA GLY A 424 26.72 8.35 5.15
C GLY A 424 25.59 9.37 5.29
N PHE A 425 25.27 9.75 6.53
CA PHE A 425 24.23 10.73 6.82
C PHE A 425 24.65 12.13 6.40
N SER A 426 23.75 12.86 5.74
CA SER A 426 23.98 14.23 5.28
C SER A 426 23.98 15.23 6.44
N MET A 427 23.11 15.03 7.43
CA MET A 427 23.02 15.87 8.63
C MET A 427 24.26 15.69 9.50
N LYS A 428 24.75 16.80 10.08
CA LYS A 428 25.87 16.79 11.03
C LYS A 428 25.34 17.02 12.45
N PRO A 429 25.67 16.16 13.42
CA PRO A 429 25.26 16.35 14.81
C PRO A 429 25.96 17.58 15.39
N LYS A 430 25.26 18.33 16.24
CA LYS A 430 25.81 19.53 16.88
C LYS A 430 25.16 19.73 18.24
N GLU A 431 25.93 20.02 19.28
CA GLU A 431 25.37 20.37 20.59
C GLU A 431 24.42 21.58 20.51
N GLY A 432 23.32 21.54 21.28
CA GLY A 432 22.32 22.60 21.30
C GLY A 432 21.12 22.26 22.17
N ARG A 433 20.09 23.11 22.09
CA ARG A 433 18.84 22.93 22.84
C ARG A 433 17.89 22.00 22.07
N PHE A 434 17.49 20.90 22.72
CA PHE A 434 16.48 19.96 22.19
C PHE A 434 15.37 19.63 23.20
N ALA A 435 15.34 20.30 24.37
CA ALA A 435 14.39 20.00 25.44
C ALA A 435 12.91 19.92 25.00
N PRO A 436 12.39 20.79 24.10
CA PRO A 436 11.02 20.66 23.58
C PRO A 436 10.77 19.35 22.82
N ILE A 437 11.76 18.83 22.08
CA ILE A 437 11.65 17.54 21.37
C ILE A 437 11.58 16.39 22.38
N PHE A 438 12.39 16.47 23.45
CA PHE A 438 12.35 15.50 24.55
C PHE A 438 10.99 15.53 25.27
N GLU A 439 10.47 16.73 25.56
CA GLU A 439 9.15 16.92 26.18
C GLU A 439 8.01 16.42 25.28
N LEU A 440 8.13 16.56 23.95
CA LEU A 440 7.19 15.97 23.00
C LEU A 440 7.17 14.45 23.12
N LEU A 441 8.33 13.79 23.19
CA LEU A 441 8.36 12.34 23.39
C LEU A 441 7.80 11.93 24.75
N HIS A 442 8.12 12.67 25.81
CA HIS A 442 7.56 12.43 27.14
C HIS A 442 6.02 12.51 27.10
N HIS A 443 5.47 13.53 26.45
CA HIS A 443 4.02 13.63 26.21
C HIS A 443 3.48 12.42 25.45
N LEU A 444 4.12 11.99 24.37
CA LEU A 444 3.67 10.84 23.58
C LEU A 444 3.62 9.53 24.40
N CYS A 445 4.44 9.42 25.45
CA CYS A 445 4.55 8.26 26.32
C CYS A 445 3.83 8.41 27.67
N ALA A 446 3.17 9.54 27.96
CA ALA A 446 2.71 9.86 29.31
C ALA A 446 1.71 8.85 29.92
N GLU A 447 0.93 8.14 29.08
CA GLU A 447 -0.04 7.11 29.50
C GLU A 447 0.45 5.68 29.26
N SER A 448 1.76 5.50 29.05
CA SER A 448 2.34 4.19 28.70
C SER A 448 2.48 3.23 29.89
N ALA A 449 2.45 3.74 31.12
CA ALA A 449 2.64 3.01 32.36
C ALA A 449 1.83 3.59 33.53
N GLU A 450 1.56 2.77 34.55
CA GLU A 450 0.78 3.19 35.75
C GLU A 450 1.55 4.10 36.71
N THR A 451 2.89 4.14 36.60
CA THR A 451 3.77 4.91 37.50
C THR A 451 4.69 5.81 36.70
N ALA A 452 5.03 6.99 37.25
CA ALA A 452 5.94 7.93 36.60
C ALA A 452 7.33 7.31 36.28
N PRO A 453 7.97 6.51 37.17
CA PRO A 453 9.21 5.81 36.80
C PRO A 453 9.02 4.84 35.62
N GLY A 454 7.86 4.18 35.54
CA GLY A 454 7.54 3.31 34.41
C GLY A 454 7.41 4.06 33.08
N VAL A 455 6.91 5.30 33.10
CA VAL A 455 6.85 6.15 31.89
C VAL A 455 8.26 6.53 31.43
N GLU A 456 9.15 6.86 32.36
CA GLU A 456 10.56 7.12 32.06
C GLU A 456 11.27 5.89 31.48
N ASP A 457 10.99 4.69 32.01
CA ASP A 457 11.54 3.45 31.46
C ASP A 457 11.07 3.21 30.00
N VAL A 458 9.80 3.47 29.69
CA VAL A 458 9.25 3.41 28.33
C VAL A 458 9.95 4.41 27.43
N MET A 459 10.06 5.66 27.88
CA MET A 459 10.70 6.73 27.11
C MET A 459 12.18 6.43 26.83
N ASN A 460 12.93 6.00 27.84
CA ASN A 460 14.34 5.63 27.70
C ASN A 460 14.51 4.45 26.73
N TRP A 461 13.61 3.45 26.78
CA TRP A 461 13.63 2.35 25.83
C TRP A 461 13.43 2.84 24.39
N VAL A 462 12.50 3.76 24.15
CA VAL A 462 12.27 4.37 22.82
C VAL A 462 13.51 5.14 22.35
N LEU A 463 14.10 5.96 23.21
CA LEU A 463 15.31 6.72 22.88
C LEU A 463 16.48 5.79 22.52
N ARG A 464 16.72 4.73 23.29
CA ARG A 464 17.74 3.72 22.98
C ARG A 464 17.44 2.96 21.70
N TRP A 465 16.17 2.65 21.43
CA TRP A 465 15.77 2.01 20.18
C TRP A 465 16.05 2.90 18.96
N LEU A 466 15.84 4.22 19.07
CA LEU A 466 16.14 5.20 18.01
C LEU A 466 17.64 5.48 17.88
N ALA A 467 18.38 5.50 18.99
CA ALA A 467 19.81 5.77 19.01
C ALA A 467 20.65 4.61 18.44
N TYR A 468 20.27 3.36 18.70
CA TYR A 468 21.12 2.20 18.37
C TYR A 468 21.49 2.11 16.89
N PRO A 469 20.56 2.24 15.92
CA PRO A 469 20.90 2.18 14.50
C PRO A 469 21.61 3.44 13.98
N LEU A 470 21.58 4.55 14.72
CA LEU A 470 22.37 5.74 14.41
C LEU A 470 23.83 5.59 14.87
N GLN A 471 24.04 4.99 16.04
CA GLN A 471 25.38 4.66 16.57
C GLN A 471 26.01 3.47 15.84
N ASN A 472 25.19 2.55 15.33
CA ASN A 472 25.60 1.35 14.59
C ASN A 472 24.91 1.33 13.21
N PRO A 473 25.37 2.11 12.22
CA PRO A 473 24.76 2.15 10.90
C PRO A 473 24.67 0.76 10.27
N GLY A 474 23.44 0.34 9.93
CA GLY A 474 23.15 -1.00 9.40
C GLY A 474 22.57 -1.96 10.44
N ALA A 475 22.52 -1.59 11.72
CA ALA A 475 21.82 -2.38 12.73
C ALA A 475 20.33 -2.55 12.38
N LYS A 476 19.84 -3.79 12.47
CA LYS A 476 18.47 -4.15 12.16
C LYS A 476 17.77 -4.59 13.44
N MET A 477 17.00 -3.67 14.02
CA MET A 477 16.20 -3.94 15.21
C MET A 477 15.19 -5.05 14.90
N ARG A 478 15.15 -6.10 15.73
CA ARG A 478 14.19 -7.21 15.60
C ARG A 478 12.82 -6.86 16.16
N SER A 479 12.59 -5.58 16.43
CA SER A 479 11.38 -4.99 16.96
C SER A 479 11.00 -3.73 16.17
N ALA A 480 9.74 -3.32 16.26
CA ALA A 480 9.17 -2.12 15.67
C ALA A 480 8.40 -1.33 16.75
N LEU A 481 8.39 -0.01 16.61
CA LEU A 481 7.59 0.88 17.45
C LEU A 481 6.18 1.02 16.87
N VAL A 482 5.17 1.10 17.74
CA VAL A 482 3.78 1.37 17.39
C VAL A 482 3.25 2.46 18.31
N PHE A 483 2.92 3.61 17.75
CA PHE A 483 2.30 4.72 18.48
C PHE A 483 0.88 4.90 17.97
N HIS A 484 -0.12 4.77 18.84
CA HIS A 484 -1.52 4.95 18.47
C HIS A 484 -2.27 5.85 19.44
N GLY A 485 -3.32 6.51 18.96
CA GLY A 485 -4.11 7.44 19.78
C GLY A 485 -4.69 8.56 18.93
N PRO A 486 -5.34 9.57 19.54
CA PRO A 486 -6.02 10.64 18.82
C PRO A 486 -5.12 11.37 17.81
N GLN A 487 -5.73 11.97 16.79
CA GLN A 487 -5.01 12.84 15.85
C GLN A 487 -4.59 14.15 16.55
N GLY A 488 -3.54 14.80 16.03
CA GLY A 488 -3.08 16.10 16.54
C GLY A 488 -2.16 16.03 17.77
N THR A 489 -1.80 14.83 18.22
CA THR A 489 -0.97 14.63 19.42
C THR A 489 0.53 14.83 19.20
N GLY A 490 0.97 14.96 17.95
CA GLY A 490 2.37 15.18 17.58
C GLY A 490 3.17 13.91 17.21
N LYS A 491 2.50 12.77 16.99
CA LYS A 491 3.14 11.52 16.54
C LYS A 491 3.98 11.72 15.28
N ASN A 492 3.38 12.24 14.20
CA ASN A 492 4.08 12.49 12.93
C ASN A 492 5.20 13.51 13.13
N LEU A 493 4.92 14.61 13.83
CA LEU A 493 5.91 15.66 14.12
C LEU A 493 7.18 15.09 14.77
N PHE A 494 7.05 14.21 15.77
CA PHE A 494 8.22 13.62 16.44
C PHE A 494 9.02 12.69 15.51
N PHE A 495 8.36 11.78 14.79
CA PHE A 495 9.08 10.83 13.95
C PHE A 495 9.60 11.45 12.65
N GLU A 496 9.01 12.55 12.17
CA GLU A 496 9.57 13.36 11.07
C GLU A 496 10.90 14.03 11.46
N ILE A 497 11.14 14.31 12.75
CA ILE A 497 12.47 14.72 13.22
C ILE A 497 13.49 13.60 12.95
N MET A 498 13.11 12.34 13.16
CA MET A 498 13.97 11.20 12.85
C MET A 498 14.18 11.05 11.34
N THR A 499 13.15 11.23 10.51
CA THR A 499 13.34 11.16 9.04
C THR A 499 14.28 12.26 8.54
N ALA A 500 14.26 13.44 9.15
CA ALA A 500 15.21 14.51 8.84
C ALA A 500 16.66 14.11 9.16
N ILE A 501 16.91 13.39 10.26
CA ILE A 501 18.25 12.86 10.62
C ILE A 501 18.73 11.84 9.57
N TYR A 502 17.88 10.89 9.20
CA TYR A 502 18.21 9.84 8.22
C TYR A 502 18.28 10.37 6.77
N GLY A 503 17.59 11.47 6.46
CA GLY A 503 17.55 12.09 5.13
C GLY A 503 17.05 11.13 4.06
N ARG A 504 17.83 10.96 2.98
CA ARG A 504 17.51 10.04 1.86
C ARG A 504 17.32 8.58 2.27
N TYR A 505 17.79 8.18 3.45
CA TYR A 505 17.68 6.81 3.97
C TYR A 505 16.40 6.59 4.79
N ALA A 506 15.54 7.60 4.92
CA ALA A 506 14.21 7.47 5.49
C ALA A 506 13.12 7.60 4.42
N LEU A 507 11.94 7.05 4.72
CA LEU A 507 10.72 7.26 3.94
C LEU A 507 9.48 7.12 4.83
N VAL A 508 8.49 7.97 4.59
CA VAL A 508 7.14 7.81 5.15
C VAL A 508 6.31 7.04 4.13
N VAL A 509 5.67 5.98 4.57
CA VAL A 509 4.85 5.09 3.75
C VAL A 509 3.46 4.99 4.35
N GLY A 510 2.45 5.08 3.49
CA GLY A 510 1.07 4.77 3.85
C GLY A 510 0.75 3.30 3.61
N GLN A 511 -0.53 2.95 3.79
CA GLN A 511 -1.01 1.59 3.55
C GLN A 511 -0.83 1.16 2.09
N GLU A 512 -1.06 2.06 1.12
CA GLU A 512 -0.99 1.73 -0.31
C GLU A 512 0.41 1.28 -0.73
N GLN A 513 1.47 1.97 -0.29
CA GLN A 513 2.86 1.63 -0.65
C GLN A 513 3.29 0.26 -0.12
N LEU A 514 2.77 -0.15 1.05
CA LEU A 514 3.01 -1.48 1.61
C LEU A 514 2.30 -2.60 0.85
N GLU A 515 1.23 -2.29 0.13
CA GLU A 515 0.44 -3.23 -0.67
C GLU A 515 0.88 -3.32 -2.14
N MET A 516 1.73 -2.39 -2.61
CA MET A 516 2.25 -2.37 -3.97
C MET A 516 3.06 -3.64 -4.32
N GLN A 517 2.92 -4.07 -5.57
CA GLN A 517 3.73 -5.18 -6.12
C GLN A 517 5.20 -4.80 -6.30
N TYR A 518 5.46 -3.55 -6.68
CA TYR A 518 6.81 -3.01 -6.82
C TYR A 518 7.22 -2.32 -5.52
N ASN A 519 8.35 -2.72 -4.96
CA ASN A 519 8.83 -2.26 -3.65
C ASN A 519 10.24 -1.65 -3.71
N ASP A 520 10.61 -1.07 -4.86
CA ASP A 520 11.90 -0.38 -5.04
C ASP A 520 12.11 0.75 -4.03
N TRP A 521 11.02 1.35 -3.54
CA TRP A 521 11.03 2.33 -2.46
C TRP A 521 11.68 1.83 -1.15
N GLN A 522 11.77 0.51 -0.95
CA GLN A 522 12.47 -0.11 0.19
C GLN A 522 13.99 -0.12 0.01
N SER A 523 14.48 -0.03 -1.23
CA SER A 523 15.91 -0.10 -1.51
C SER A 523 16.64 1.09 -0.90
N GLY A 524 17.78 0.80 -0.28
CA GLY A 524 18.62 1.83 0.31
C GLY A 524 17.98 2.56 1.48
N LYS A 525 17.04 1.95 2.22
CA LYS A 525 16.41 2.56 3.39
C LYS A 525 16.93 1.97 4.70
N LEU A 526 16.99 2.83 5.72
CA LEU A 526 17.39 2.52 7.10
C LEU A 526 16.25 2.75 8.10
N PHE A 527 15.32 3.65 7.78
CA PHE A 527 14.23 4.03 8.69
C PHE A 527 12.93 4.24 7.92
N LEU A 528 11.82 3.70 8.41
CA LEU A 528 10.51 3.87 7.81
C LEU A 528 9.47 4.29 8.85
N ILE A 529 8.59 5.20 8.45
CA ILE A 529 7.35 5.49 9.17
C ILE A 529 6.20 4.90 8.38
N GLY A 530 5.48 3.94 8.95
CA GLY A 530 4.19 3.48 8.45
C GLY A 530 3.07 4.34 9.04
N ASP A 531 2.64 5.36 8.31
CA ASP A 531 1.57 6.26 8.75
C ASP A 531 0.17 5.74 8.36
N GLU A 532 -0.75 5.75 9.32
CA GLU A 532 -2.09 5.18 9.24
C GLU A 532 -2.15 3.70 8.79
N VAL A 533 -1.06 2.97 8.95
CA VAL A 533 -0.91 1.59 8.42
C VAL A 533 -1.75 0.56 9.19
N ILE A 534 -2.52 0.95 10.22
CA ILE A 534 -3.20 -0.05 11.06
C ILE A 534 -4.60 0.33 11.55
N ALA A 535 -5.64 -0.05 10.77
CA ALA A 535 -6.77 -1.00 11.02
C ALA A 535 -7.96 -0.68 10.05
N ARG A 536 -8.82 -1.58 9.53
CA ARG A 536 -9.62 -2.66 10.13
C ARG A 536 -9.79 -3.90 9.23
N GLN A 537 -9.82 -5.07 9.87
CA GLN A 537 -10.14 -6.43 9.37
C GLN A 537 -9.08 -7.15 8.48
N GLU A 538 -8.01 -6.51 7.99
CA GLU A 538 -6.94 -7.16 7.16
C GLU A 538 -5.75 -7.70 7.98
N LEU A 539 -5.90 -7.66 9.31
CA LEU A 539 -4.88 -7.87 10.34
C LEU A 539 -4.10 -9.19 10.27
N TYR A 540 -4.58 -10.22 9.56
CA TYR A 540 -3.91 -11.53 9.55
C TYR A 540 -2.92 -11.71 8.40
N HIS A 541 -3.24 -11.21 7.21
CA HIS A 541 -2.39 -11.35 6.01
C HIS A 541 -1.14 -10.52 6.08
N GLN A 542 -1.33 -9.24 6.39
CA GLN A 542 -0.25 -8.29 6.48
C GLN A 542 0.62 -8.58 7.70
N LYS A 543 0.06 -9.18 8.76
CA LYS A 543 0.83 -9.55 9.95
C LYS A 543 1.98 -10.50 9.64
N ASN A 544 1.81 -11.52 8.80
CA ASN A 544 2.93 -12.41 8.46
C ASN A 544 4.00 -11.71 7.60
N LYS A 545 3.59 -10.86 6.66
CA LYS A 545 4.51 -10.05 5.85
C LYS A 545 5.27 -9.04 6.71
N LEU A 546 4.59 -8.27 7.56
CA LEU A 546 5.18 -7.31 8.49
C LEU A 546 6.09 -8.00 9.50
N LYS A 547 5.69 -9.17 10.04
CA LYS A 547 6.54 -10.00 10.91
C LYS A 547 7.86 -10.34 10.21
N SER A 548 7.79 -10.81 8.95
CA SER A 548 8.97 -11.14 8.16
C SER A 548 9.78 -9.89 7.79
N PHE A 549 9.14 -8.75 7.52
CA PHE A 549 9.79 -7.49 7.21
C PHE A 549 10.56 -6.89 8.40
N ILE A 550 10.01 -7.01 9.61
CA ILE A 550 10.64 -6.51 10.84
C ILE A 550 11.84 -7.38 11.20
N THR A 551 11.75 -8.70 11.11
CA THR A 551 12.82 -9.60 11.58
C THR A 551 13.68 -10.21 10.48
N GLY A 552 13.33 -10.09 9.21
CA GLY A 552 14.05 -10.70 8.09
C GLY A 552 15.36 -9.98 7.79
N GLU A 553 16.36 -10.73 7.34
CA GLU A 553 17.72 -10.23 7.04
C GLU A 553 17.88 -9.73 5.61
N THR A 554 16.98 -10.12 4.72
CA THR A 554 17.00 -9.74 3.31
C THR A 554 15.62 -9.30 2.84
N LEU A 555 15.61 -8.46 1.80
CA LEU A 555 14.44 -8.00 1.08
C LEU A 555 14.55 -8.44 -0.37
N GLN A 556 13.44 -8.90 -0.93
CA GLN A 556 13.30 -9.08 -2.37
C GLN A 556 12.83 -7.75 -2.95
N ILE A 557 13.70 -7.07 -3.69
CA ILE A 557 13.39 -5.80 -4.34
C ILE A 557 12.91 -6.10 -5.76
N HIS A 558 11.65 -5.74 -6.03
CA HIS A 558 10.96 -5.85 -7.31
C HIS A 558 10.91 -4.47 -7.98
N PRO A 559 11.98 -4.03 -8.64
CA PRO A 559 11.99 -2.78 -9.40
C PRO A 559 11.18 -2.91 -10.69
N LYS A 560 10.58 -1.81 -11.15
CA LYS A 560 9.80 -1.79 -12.40
C LYS A 560 10.75 -1.85 -13.59
N PHE A 561 10.48 -2.77 -14.53
CA PHE A 561 11.29 -2.99 -15.75
C PHE A 561 12.75 -3.39 -15.50
N MET A 562 13.10 -3.81 -14.28
CA MET A 562 14.41 -4.34 -13.94
C MET A 562 14.26 -5.74 -13.31
N PRO A 563 15.31 -6.59 -13.37
CA PRO A 563 15.29 -7.89 -12.71
C PRO A 563 15.06 -7.79 -11.20
N LEU A 564 14.41 -8.81 -10.64
CA LEU A 564 14.33 -9.01 -9.20
C LEU A 564 15.74 -9.11 -8.60
N ARG A 565 15.99 -8.40 -7.51
CA ARG A 565 17.26 -8.50 -6.77
C ARG A 565 17.04 -8.66 -5.28
N THR A 566 18.00 -9.33 -4.63
CA THR A 566 18.01 -9.48 -3.17
C THR A 566 18.90 -8.40 -2.57
N GLU A 567 18.41 -7.68 -1.57
CA GLU A 567 19.15 -6.65 -0.82
C GLU A 567 19.13 -6.99 0.67
N LYS A 568 20.17 -6.60 1.43
CA LYS A 568 20.17 -6.76 2.89
C LYS A 568 19.14 -5.82 3.52
N ASN A 569 18.39 -6.32 4.51
CA ASN A 569 17.37 -5.56 5.20
C ASN A 569 17.96 -4.79 6.38
N HIS A 570 18.20 -3.50 6.20
CA HIS A 570 18.66 -2.60 7.26
C HIS A 570 17.56 -1.65 7.78
N ILE A 571 16.31 -1.90 7.40
CA ILE A 571 15.19 -1.00 7.66
C ILE A 571 14.66 -1.15 9.08
N ASN A 572 14.59 -0.07 9.85
CA ASN A 572 13.90 -0.03 11.15
C ASN A 572 12.56 0.71 11.01
N VAL A 573 11.48 0.17 11.59
CA VAL A 573 10.11 0.63 11.27
C VAL A 573 9.39 1.14 12.51
N VAL A 574 8.72 2.27 12.35
CA VAL A 574 7.77 2.84 13.30
C VAL A 574 6.40 2.89 12.65
N PHE A 575 5.37 2.43 13.33
CA PHE A 575 3.98 2.53 12.87
C PHE A 575 3.21 3.56 13.67
N LEU A 576 2.49 4.44 12.98
CA LEU A 576 1.64 5.46 13.57
C LEU A 576 0.19 5.15 13.18
N SER A 577 -0.74 5.24 14.12
CA SER A 577 -2.16 5.02 13.85
C SER A 577 -3.06 5.91 14.70
N ASN A 578 -4.24 6.24 14.15
CA ASN A 578 -5.30 6.92 14.86
C ASN A 578 -6.40 5.96 15.35
N GLU A 579 -6.30 4.67 15.02
CA GLU A 579 -7.25 3.65 15.48
C GLU A 579 -6.97 3.23 16.93
N GLU A 580 -8.04 2.97 17.69
CA GLU A 580 -7.93 2.47 19.07
C GLU A 580 -7.27 1.09 19.12
N GLN A 581 -7.57 0.25 18.13
CA GLN A 581 -6.98 -1.08 17.99
C GLN A 581 -6.18 -1.15 16.68
N PRO A 582 -4.94 -0.62 16.66
CA PRO A 582 -4.12 -0.67 15.47
C PRO A 582 -3.84 -2.13 15.11
N LEU A 583 -3.22 -2.89 15.99
CA LEU A 583 -2.68 -4.22 15.68
C LEU A 583 -3.25 -5.32 16.59
N ALA A 584 -3.58 -6.48 16.00
CA ALA A 584 -3.92 -7.68 16.74
C ALA A 584 -2.63 -8.41 17.21
N LEU A 585 -2.32 -8.27 18.48
CA LEU A 585 -1.11 -8.85 19.08
C LEU A 585 -1.35 -10.21 19.73
N GLU A 586 -0.34 -11.07 19.62
CA GLU A 586 -0.32 -12.34 20.35
C GLU A 586 0.36 -12.15 21.70
N PRO A 587 -0.03 -12.89 22.75
CA PRO A 587 0.54 -12.76 24.08
C PRO A 587 2.06 -12.90 24.18
N THR A 588 2.65 -13.67 23.29
CA THR A 588 4.09 -13.99 23.22
C THR A 588 4.83 -13.14 22.18
N ASP A 589 4.17 -12.12 21.60
CA ASP A 589 4.79 -11.29 20.56
C ASP A 589 5.90 -10.39 21.13
N ARG A 590 7.11 -10.61 20.60
CA ARG A 590 8.34 -9.89 20.97
C ARG A 590 8.77 -8.82 19.96
N ARG A 591 7.98 -8.59 18.90
CA ARG A 591 8.34 -7.71 17.77
C ARG A 591 7.77 -6.32 17.91
N TYR A 592 6.66 -6.13 18.60
CA TYR A 592 6.03 -4.81 18.70
C TYR A 592 6.23 -4.22 20.10
N PHE A 593 6.72 -2.99 20.13
CA PHE A 593 6.65 -2.07 21.25
C PHE A 593 5.47 -1.14 21.00
N VAL A 594 4.54 -1.01 21.94
CA VAL A 594 3.29 -0.26 21.72
C VAL A 594 3.14 0.85 22.74
N VAL A 595 2.80 2.05 22.29
CA VAL A 595 2.47 3.19 23.13
C VAL A 595 1.12 3.73 22.71
N TYR A 596 0.24 3.93 23.69
CA TYR A 596 -0.93 4.77 23.53
C TYR A 596 -0.55 6.21 23.83
N THR A 597 -0.85 7.10 22.91
CA THR A 597 -0.53 8.51 23.00
C THR A 597 -1.74 9.28 23.53
N PRO A 598 -1.58 10.09 24.59
CA PRO A 598 -2.66 10.90 25.17
C PRO A 598 -3.17 11.97 24.19
N PRO A 599 -4.35 12.57 24.44
CA PRO A 599 -4.90 13.66 23.63
C PRO A 599 -3.97 14.89 23.52
N GLN A 600 -4.23 15.71 22.50
CA GLN A 600 -3.43 16.89 22.19
C GLN A 600 -3.32 17.87 23.38
N ARG A 601 -2.11 18.38 23.63
CA ARG A 601 -1.86 19.45 24.61
C ARG A 601 -2.24 20.84 24.08
N THR A 602 -2.63 21.74 24.96
CA THR A 602 -3.04 23.12 24.62
C THR A 602 -2.13 24.19 25.23
N ASP A 603 -0.99 23.79 25.79
CA ASP A 603 -0.05 24.63 26.52
C ASP A 603 1.09 25.21 25.66
N GLY A 604 1.00 25.09 24.33
CA GLY A 604 1.97 25.67 23.40
C GLY A 604 3.18 24.78 23.07
N LEU A 605 3.25 23.54 23.58
CA LEU A 605 4.36 22.61 23.33
C LEU A 605 4.72 22.48 21.84
N TYR A 606 3.74 22.36 20.96
CA TYR A 606 3.97 22.15 19.52
C TYR A 606 4.65 23.36 18.85
N ASP A 607 4.32 24.58 19.30
CA ASP A 607 4.97 25.80 18.82
C ASP A 607 6.41 25.88 19.32
N GLU A 608 6.66 25.50 20.57
CA GLU A 608 8.02 25.42 21.12
C GLU A 608 8.88 24.40 20.38
N VAL A 609 8.31 23.24 20.02
CA VAL A 609 8.98 22.24 19.18
C VAL A 609 9.29 22.82 17.81
N SER A 610 8.34 23.50 17.16
CA SER A 610 8.56 24.13 15.86
C SER A 610 9.69 25.17 15.90
N GLN A 611 9.72 25.99 16.95
CA GLN A 611 10.81 26.95 17.17
C GLN A 611 12.15 26.26 17.43
N CYS A 612 12.14 25.20 18.24
CA CYS A 612 13.31 24.37 18.53
C CYS A 612 13.91 23.81 17.23
N ILE A 613 13.07 23.24 16.35
CA ILE A 613 13.48 22.73 15.03
C ILE A 613 14.13 23.83 14.21
N LYS A 614 13.50 25.01 14.09
CA LYS A 614 14.05 26.15 13.33
C LYS A 614 15.39 26.66 13.87
N SER A 615 15.64 26.47 15.16
CA SER A 615 16.88 26.89 15.84
C SER A 615 18.01 25.85 15.83
N GLY A 616 17.87 24.74 15.09
CA GLY A 616 18.86 23.67 15.03
C GLY A 616 18.67 22.58 16.09
N GLY A 617 17.44 22.40 16.59
CA GLY A 617 17.12 21.42 17.63
C GLY A 617 17.22 19.97 17.15
N ILE A 618 17.09 19.72 15.84
CA ILE A 618 17.22 18.36 15.27
C ILE A 618 18.67 17.89 15.36
N GLU A 619 19.63 18.75 15.01
CA GLU A 619 21.07 18.47 15.09
C GLU A 619 21.51 18.25 16.54
N ALA A 620 20.90 18.97 17.48
CA ALA A 620 21.09 18.81 18.92
C ALA A 620 20.52 17.49 19.44
N PHE A 621 19.32 17.12 19.01
CA PHE A 621 18.74 15.82 19.34
C PHE A 621 19.54 14.67 18.73
N TYR A 622 20.02 14.83 17.50
CA TYR A 622 20.90 13.84 16.86
C TYR A 622 22.21 13.67 17.63
N HIS A 623 22.83 14.77 18.04
CA HIS A 623 24.03 14.72 18.89
C HIS A 623 23.77 13.96 20.19
N TYR A 624 22.64 14.23 20.86
CA TYR A 624 22.23 13.51 22.06
C TYR A 624 22.08 12.00 21.82
N LEU A 625 21.38 11.58 20.77
CA LEU A 625 21.18 10.16 20.44
C LEU A 625 22.50 9.42 20.19
N LEU A 626 23.51 10.08 19.61
CA LEU A 626 24.82 9.46 19.38
C LEU A 626 25.63 9.23 20.66
N HIS A 627 25.32 9.95 21.74
CA HIS A 627 26.03 9.87 23.03
C HIS A 627 25.20 9.19 24.12
N LEU A 628 24.00 8.69 23.78
CA LEU A 628 23.15 7.95 24.70
C LEU A 628 23.83 6.62 25.07
N ASP A 629 23.79 6.25 26.34
CA ASP A 629 24.37 5.00 26.84
C ASP A 629 23.54 3.77 26.41
N MET A 630 24.25 2.79 25.84
CA MET A 630 23.72 1.57 25.22
C MET A 630 24.23 0.29 25.87
N ALA A 631 24.94 0.35 27.00
CA ALA A 631 25.72 -0.79 27.53
C ALA A 631 24.93 -2.12 27.64
N ASP A 632 23.63 -2.07 27.95
CA ASP A 632 22.74 -3.22 28.07
C ASP A 632 21.74 -3.37 26.90
N PHE A 633 21.84 -2.54 25.87
CA PHE A 633 20.89 -2.44 24.77
C PHE A 633 21.50 -2.87 23.43
N ASN A 634 20.77 -3.66 22.65
CA ASN A 634 21.21 -4.14 21.33
C ASN A 634 20.04 -4.43 20.38
N GLU A 635 20.33 -4.91 19.17
CA GLU A 635 19.35 -5.24 18.12
C GLU A 635 18.28 -6.26 18.54
N TYR A 636 18.59 -7.07 19.56
CA TYR A 636 17.74 -8.12 20.11
C TYR A 636 17.04 -7.69 21.42
N ALA A 637 17.20 -6.43 21.84
CA ALA A 637 16.52 -5.88 23.00
C ALA A 637 15.00 -6.11 22.88
N LYS A 638 14.44 -6.78 23.88
CA LYS A 638 13.02 -7.13 23.89
C LYS A 638 12.19 -5.90 24.29
N PRO A 639 11.09 -5.60 23.57
CA PRO A 639 10.14 -4.60 24.00
C PRO A 639 9.63 -4.87 25.42
N ILE A 640 9.64 -3.85 26.28
CA ILE A 640 8.98 -3.93 27.59
C ILE A 640 7.45 -4.00 27.42
N MET A 641 6.76 -4.47 28.46
CA MET A 641 5.30 -4.58 28.45
C MET A 641 4.69 -3.26 28.92
N THR A 642 4.08 -2.52 27.99
CA THR A 642 3.33 -1.29 28.29
C THR A 642 1.86 -1.60 28.56
N VAL A 643 1.14 -0.62 29.12
CA VAL A 643 -0.33 -0.70 29.31
C VAL A 643 -1.01 -0.93 27.96
N ALA A 644 -0.72 -0.09 26.97
CA ALA A 644 -1.27 -0.20 25.62
C ALA A 644 -1.00 -1.57 24.96
N LYS A 645 0.20 -2.14 25.12
CA LYS A 645 0.49 -3.47 24.60
C LYS A 645 -0.35 -4.55 25.27
N THR A 646 -0.58 -4.42 26.57
CA THR A 646 -1.44 -5.33 27.33
C THR A 646 -2.87 -5.26 26.83
N ASP A 647 -3.42 -4.05 26.67
CA ASP A 647 -4.78 -3.80 26.19
C ASP A 647 -5.01 -4.39 24.79
N LEU A 648 -4.08 -4.18 23.85
CA LEU A 648 -4.20 -4.73 22.49
C LEU A 648 -4.15 -6.26 22.47
N ILE A 649 -3.39 -6.88 23.37
CA ILE A 649 -3.37 -8.34 23.50
C ILE A 649 -4.71 -8.83 24.05
N GLU A 650 -5.27 -8.15 25.05
CA GLU A 650 -6.55 -8.50 25.66
C GLU A 650 -7.70 -8.37 24.66
N LEU A 651 -7.73 -7.30 23.86
CA LEU A 651 -8.70 -7.11 22.76
C LEU A 651 -8.58 -8.18 21.67
N GLY A 652 -7.40 -8.79 21.50
CA GLY A 652 -7.14 -9.84 20.51
C GLY A 652 -7.50 -11.26 20.96
N LEU A 653 -7.94 -11.47 22.21
CA LEU A 653 -8.21 -12.80 22.75
C LEU A 653 -9.42 -13.47 22.08
N LYS A 654 -9.26 -14.74 21.71
CA LYS A 654 -10.38 -15.56 21.19
C LYS A 654 -11.45 -15.75 22.27
N PRO A 655 -12.72 -16.01 21.91
CA PRO A 655 -13.81 -16.18 22.89
C PRO A 655 -13.48 -17.15 24.03
N ALA A 656 -12.88 -18.30 23.72
CA ALA A 656 -12.46 -19.28 24.74
C ALA A 656 -11.37 -18.73 25.67
N GLN A 657 -10.41 -17.96 25.16
CA GLN A 657 -9.33 -17.37 25.95
C GLN A 657 -9.86 -16.23 26.83
N ARG A 658 -10.73 -15.38 26.27
CA ARG A 658 -11.40 -14.29 26.99
C ARG A 658 -12.27 -14.82 28.12
N PHE A 659 -13.07 -15.87 27.87
CA PHE A 659 -13.83 -16.55 28.92
C PHE A 659 -12.93 -17.07 30.05
N MET A 660 -11.82 -17.72 29.71
CA MET A 660 -10.88 -18.20 30.73
C MET A 660 -10.25 -17.04 31.52
N TYR A 661 -9.87 -15.95 30.84
CA TYR A 661 -9.35 -14.74 31.48
C TYR A 661 -10.36 -14.14 32.46
N GLU A 662 -11.62 -13.93 32.01
CA GLU A 662 -12.69 -13.38 32.84
C GLU A 662 -13.02 -14.27 34.04
N TRP A 663 -13.08 -15.58 33.85
CA TRP A 663 -13.37 -16.53 34.92
C TRP A 663 -12.25 -16.61 35.96
N THR A 664 -11.00 -16.74 35.52
CA THR A 664 -9.83 -16.88 36.41
C THR A 664 -9.51 -15.62 37.22
N ARG A 665 -9.90 -14.45 36.72
CA ARG A 665 -9.78 -13.16 37.43
C ARG A 665 -11.02 -12.77 38.23
N GLY A 666 -12.06 -13.61 38.24
CA GLY A 666 -13.26 -13.38 39.04
C GLY A 666 -14.22 -12.32 38.47
N PHE A 667 -14.11 -11.98 37.18
CA PHE A 667 -15.06 -11.09 36.50
C PHE A 667 -16.40 -11.78 36.20
N LEU A 668 -16.44 -13.11 36.22
CA LEU A 668 -17.68 -13.87 36.08
C LEU A 668 -18.29 -14.19 37.45
N PRO A 669 -19.63 -14.20 37.57
CA PRO A 669 -20.33 -14.69 38.76
C PRO A 669 -20.30 -16.24 38.82
N LEU A 670 -19.13 -16.83 38.56
CA LEU A 670 -18.83 -18.25 38.62
C LEU A 670 -17.59 -18.43 39.50
N PRO A 671 -17.64 -19.27 40.54
CA PRO A 671 -16.50 -19.46 41.43
C PRO A 671 -15.38 -20.24 40.73
N LEU A 672 -14.13 -19.98 41.13
CA LEU A 672 -12.95 -20.72 40.67
C LEU A 672 -12.80 -22.03 41.47
N VAL A 673 -13.68 -23.01 41.17
CA VAL A 673 -13.73 -24.34 41.79
C VAL A 673 -13.56 -25.45 40.74
N GLY A 674 -13.29 -26.68 41.19
CA GLY A 674 -13.10 -27.82 40.30
C GLY A 674 -14.36 -28.15 39.48
N CYS A 675 -14.21 -28.36 38.17
CA CYS A 675 -15.33 -28.67 37.29
C CYS A 675 -14.93 -29.60 36.14
N SER A 676 -15.91 -30.29 35.56
CA SER A 676 -15.67 -31.13 34.38
C SER A 676 -15.60 -30.30 33.08
N ASN A 677 -14.98 -30.86 32.04
CA ASN A 677 -15.00 -30.30 30.68
C ASN A 677 -16.42 -29.94 30.20
N ASP A 678 -17.40 -30.77 30.51
CA ASP A 678 -18.78 -30.58 30.06
C ASP A 678 -19.44 -29.40 30.77
N GLN A 679 -19.22 -29.26 32.07
CA GLN A 679 -19.73 -28.14 32.86
C GLN A 679 -19.08 -26.83 32.44
N LEU A 680 -17.77 -26.83 32.25
CA LEU A 680 -17.05 -25.65 31.81
C LEU A 680 -17.49 -25.21 30.41
N TYR A 681 -17.68 -26.17 29.49
CA TYR A 681 -18.20 -25.87 28.16
C TYR A 681 -19.63 -25.32 28.20
N LYS A 682 -20.50 -25.86 29.07
CA LYS A 682 -21.85 -25.30 29.29
C LYS A 682 -21.79 -23.85 29.80
N ALA A 683 -20.87 -23.54 30.71
CA ALA A 683 -20.64 -22.18 31.20
C ALA A 683 -20.17 -21.25 30.08
N PHE A 684 -19.21 -21.69 29.28
CA PHE A 684 -18.71 -20.98 28.11
C PHE A 684 -19.82 -20.71 27.07
N CYS A 685 -20.66 -21.69 26.75
CA CYS A 685 -21.79 -21.52 25.84
C CYS A 685 -22.79 -20.46 26.34
N HIS A 686 -23.03 -20.41 27.65
CA HIS A 686 -23.91 -19.39 28.23
C HIS A 686 -23.26 -18.01 28.17
N TRP A 687 -21.99 -17.90 28.60
CA TRP A 687 -21.21 -16.68 28.48
C TRP A 687 -21.15 -16.15 27.04
N CYS A 688 -20.97 -17.03 26.04
CA CYS A 688 -20.99 -16.64 24.62
C CYS A 688 -22.31 -15.97 24.21
N ARG A 689 -23.45 -16.43 24.75
CA ARG A 689 -24.76 -15.82 24.47
C ARG A 689 -24.88 -14.44 25.10
N LEU A 690 -24.43 -14.28 26.36
CA LEU A 690 -24.42 -12.99 27.05
C LEU A 690 -23.49 -11.97 26.36
N SER A 691 -22.31 -12.43 25.95
CA SER A 691 -21.28 -11.59 25.31
C SER A 691 -21.49 -11.38 23.80
N GLY A 692 -22.60 -11.86 23.23
CA GLY A 692 -22.96 -11.64 21.81
C GLY A 692 -22.11 -12.39 20.78
N VAL A 693 -21.45 -13.49 21.17
CA VAL A 693 -20.61 -14.31 20.28
C VAL A 693 -21.49 -15.11 19.32
N ARG A 694 -21.42 -14.79 18.01
CA ARG A 694 -22.27 -15.40 16.97
C ARG A 694 -21.94 -16.87 16.66
N PHE A 695 -20.66 -17.24 16.71
CA PHE A 695 -20.20 -18.59 16.39
C PHE A 695 -19.57 -19.21 17.63
N ILE A 696 -20.30 -20.13 18.25
CA ILE A 696 -19.83 -20.84 19.45
C ILE A 696 -19.01 -22.04 18.98
N PRO A 697 -17.70 -22.12 19.28
CA PRO A 697 -16.88 -23.25 18.90
C PRO A 697 -17.36 -24.52 19.63
N GLU A 698 -17.23 -25.67 18.98
CA GLU A 698 -17.55 -26.96 19.60
C GLU A 698 -16.65 -27.26 20.81
N LYS A 699 -17.08 -28.21 21.66
CA LYS A 699 -16.45 -28.54 22.94
C LYS A 699 -14.96 -28.87 22.83
N ILE A 700 -14.57 -29.67 21.84
CA ILE A 700 -13.17 -30.10 21.67
C ILE A 700 -12.26 -28.90 21.32
N PRO A 701 -12.58 -28.09 20.28
CA PRO A 701 -11.87 -26.84 20.01
C PRO A 701 -11.82 -25.88 21.20
N PHE A 702 -12.93 -25.73 21.94
CA PHE A 702 -12.98 -24.91 23.15
C PHE A 702 -11.97 -25.38 24.20
N CYS A 703 -12.01 -26.66 24.61
CA CYS A 703 -11.14 -27.19 25.66
C CYS A 703 -9.66 -27.06 25.28
N SER A 704 -9.31 -27.27 24.00
CA SER A 704 -7.95 -27.06 23.50
C SER A 704 -7.52 -25.60 23.64
N SER A 705 -8.38 -24.66 23.24
CA SER A 705 -8.10 -23.22 23.33
C SER A 705 -8.05 -22.72 24.77
N ALA A 706 -8.91 -23.23 25.65
CA ALA A 706 -8.95 -22.89 27.07
C ALA A 706 -7.67 -23.35 27.79
N ARG A 707 -7.18 -24.55 27.47
CA ARG A 707 -5.92 -25.06 28.04
C ARG A 707 -4.72 -24.20 27.63
N LYS A 708 -4.61 -23.86 26.33
CA LYS A 708 -3.58 -22.94 25.84
C LYS A 708 -3.61 -21.58 26.53
N ALA A 709 -4.80 -21.08 26.89
CA ALA A 709 -4.94 -19.81 27.62
C ALA A 709 -4.29 -19.87 29.01
N LEU A 710 -4.48 -20.97 29.75
CA LEU A 710 -3.89 -21.18 31.07
C LEU A 710 -2.37 -21.36 31.00
N ASP A 711 -1.89 -22.14 30.03
CA ASP A 711 -0.44 -22.33 29.81
C ASP A 711 0.24 -20.97 29.51
N THR A 712 -0.45 -20.09 28.77
CA THR A 712 0.05 -18.74 28.45
C THR A 712 -0.03 -17.80 29.65
N ALA A 713 -1.06 -17.90 30.48
CA ALA A 713 -1.21 -17.10 31.70
C ALA A 713 -0.12 -17.44 32.73
N ALA A 714 0.24 -18.73 32.86
CA ALA A 714 1.31 -19.20 33.73
C ALA A 714 2.69 -18.62 33.35
N LEU A 715 2.93 -18.34 32.07
CA LEU A 715 4.18 -17.72 31.59
C LEU A 715 4.29 -16.22 31.93
N ARG A 716 3.19 -15.57 32.28
CA ARG A 716 3.13 -14.12 32.57
C ARG A 716 3.26 -13.81 34.05
N ASP A 717 2.89 -14.75 34.91
CA ASP A 717 3.00 -14.58 36.36
C ASP A 717 4.39 -15.01 36.82
N LYS A 718 5.26 -14.04 37.16
CA LYS A 718 6.65 -14.30 37.56
C LYS A 718 6.76 -15.16 38.85
N TYR A 719 5.66 -15.41 39.56
CA TYR A 719 5.67 -16.08 40.87
C TYR A 719 4.53 -17.10 41.09
N GLY A 720 3.82 -17.54 40.05
CA GLY A 720 2.69 -18.48 40.19
C GLY A 720 2.64 -19.53 39.10
N GLY A 721 2.55 -20.81 39.47
CA GLY A 721 2.21 -21.90 38.54
C GLY A 721 0.84 -21.69 37.88
N PRO A 722 0.44 -22.55 36.92
CA PRO A 722 -0.84 -22.38 36.23
C PRO A 722 -2.00 -22.33 37.23
N PRO A 723 -2.94 -21.38 37.08
CA PRO A 723 -4.01 -21.19 38.06
C PRO A 723 -4.95 -22.41 38.16
N MET A 724 -4.94 -23.27 37.13
CA MET A 724 -5.63 -24.56 37.12
C MET A 724 -4.84 -25.65 36.38
N GLU A 725 -5.06 -26.91 36.76
CA GLU A 725 -4.53 -28.11 36.12
C GLU A 725 -5.67 -28.97 35.55
N VAL A 726 -5.41 -29.71 34.46
CA VAL A 726 -6.40 -30.64 33.86
C VAL A 726 -6.00 -32.08 34.09
N LYS A 727 -6.82 -32.87 34.80
CA LYS A 727 -6.57 -34.30 35.10
C LYS A 727 -7.74 -35.20 34.71
N ASN A 728 -7.44 -36.43 34.34
CA ASN A 728 -8.43 -37.51 34.29
C ASN A 728 -8.66 -38.02 35.72
N VAL A 729 -9.88 -37.96 36.22
CA VAL A 729 -10.26 -38.41 37.56
C VAL A 729 -11.25 -39.56 37.46
N ARG A 730 -10.98 -40.66 38.19
CA ARG A 730 -11.89 -41.79 38.31
C ARG A 730 -12.94 -41.50 39.38
N LEU A 731 -14.20 -41.68 39.02
CA LEU A 731 -15.33 -41.40 39.93
C LEU A 731 -15.62 -42.62 40.82
N PRO A 732 -16.10 -42.41 42.06
CA PRO A 732 -16.44 -43.49 42.99
C PRO A 732 -17.69 -44.28 42.55
N PHE A 733 -18.55 -43.68 41.73
CA PHE A 733 -19.74 -44.30 41.12
C PHE A 733 -19.96 -43.73 39.72
N SER A 734 -20.67 -44.48 38.86
CA SER A 734 -20.97 -44.05 37.49
C SER A 734 -21.92 -42.85 37.51
N ARG A 735 -21.56 -41.78 36.79
CA ARG A 735 -22.40 -40.58 36.64
C ARG A 735 -22.62 -40.34 35.15
N ASN A 736 -23.87 -40.40 34.68
CA ASN A 736 -24.22 -40.37 33.25
C ASN A 736 -23.45 -41.42 32.42
N GLU A 737 -23.40 -42.66 32.89
CA GLU A 737 -22.70 -43.79 32.24
C GLU A 737 -21.17 -43.64 32.12
N GLN A 738 -20.57 -42.64 32.78
CA GLN A 738 -19.13 -42.41 32.79
C GLN A 738 -18.52 -42.75 34.15
N ASN A 739 -17.43 -43.53 34.13
CA ASN A 739 -16.65 -43.91 35.33
C ASN A 739 -15.36 -43.08 35.48
N GLN A 740 -15.06 -42.21 34.51
CA GLN A 740 -13.93 -41.28 34.50
C GLN A 740 -14.34 -39.97 33.84
N VAL A 741 -13.80 -38.86 34.33
CA VAL A 741 -14.07 -37.51 33.81
C VAL A 741 -12.80 -36.68 33.71
N LYS A 742 -12.69 -35.84 32.68
CA LYS A 742 -11.66 -34.80 32.59
C LYS A 742 -12.08 -33.58 33.41
N MET A 743 -11.30 -33.30 34.44
CA MET A 743 -11.53 -32.26 35.44
C MET A 743 -10.51 -31.13 35.31
N TRP A 744 -11.00 -29.89 35.42
CA TRP A 744 -10.21 -28.69 35.70
C TRP A 744 -10.12 -28.52 37.21
N ILE A 745 -8.91 -28.41 37.75
CA ILE A 745 -8.62 -28.41 39.19
C ILE A 745 -7.84 -27.13 39.52
N PRO A 746 -8.38 -26.22 40.36
CA PRO A 746 -7.65 -25.01 40.77
C PRO A 746 -6.42 -25.31 41.62
N ALA A 747 -5.35 -24.53 41.43
CA ALA A 747 -4.11 -24.70 42.19
C ALA A 747 -4.27 -24.38 43.69
N LYS A 748 -5.07 -23.37 44.04
CA LYS A 748 -5.29 -22.94 45.44
C LYS A 748 -6.45 -23.67 46.14
N ASN A 749 -7.43 -24.15 45.39
CA ASN A 749 -8.66 -24.79 45.89
C ASN A 749 -8.81 -26.23 45.38
N GLY A 750 -7.69 -26.94 45.24
CA GLY A 750 -7.62 -28.33 44.81
C GLY A 750 -7.94 -29.33 45.94
N PRO A 751 -7.84 -30.65 45.69
CA PRO A 751 -7.96 -31.66 46.74
C PRO A 751 -6.84 -31.50 47.78
N GLY A 752 -7.18 -31.61 49.08
CA GLY A 752 -6.19 -31.56 50.16
C GLY A 752 -5.32 -32.82 50.24
N GLU A 753 -4.19 -32.75 50.96
CA GLU A 753 -3.37 -33.93 51.26
C GLU A 753 -4.22 -34.97 52.04
N GLY A 754 -4.48 -36.11 51.41
CA GLY A 754 -5.29 -37.21 51.98
C GLY A 754 -6.72 -37.31 51.45
N ASP A 755 -7.20 -36.34 50.67
CA ASP A 755 -8.53 -36.43 50.05
C ASP A 755 -8.59 -37.53 48.98
N LYS A 756 -9.64 -38.35 49.03
CA LYS A 756 -9.97 -39.23 47.91
C LYS A 756 -10.42 -38.37 46.73
N ILE A 757 -9.54 -38.24 45.73
CA ILE A 757 -9.73 -37.36 44.57
C ILE A 757 -11.06 -37.56 43.83
N GLY A 758 -11.59 -38.79 43.79
CA GLY A 758 -12.90 -39.08 43.20
C GLY A 758 -14.08 -38.52 44.00
N GLU A 759 -14.05 -38.61 45.33
CA GLU A 759 -15.10 -38.07 46.22
C GLU A 759 -15.04 -36.53 46.24
N TRP A 760 -13.83 -35.96 46.27
CA TRP A 760 -13.62 -34.52 46.10
C TRP A 760 -14.17 -34.01 44.76
N ALA A 761 -13.88 -34.72 43.66
CA ALA A 761 -14.32 -34.33 42.32
C ALA A 761 -15.85 -34.27 42.21
N VAL A 762 -16.57 -35.20 42.84
CA VAL A 762 -18.04 -35.18 42.88
C VAL A 762 -18.54 -33.91 43.58
N ARG A 763 -18.03 -33.59 44.78
CA ARG A 763 -18.41 -32.38 45.53
C ARG A 763 -18.11 -31.10 44.76
N ALA A 764 -16.94 -31.03 44.12
CA ALA A 764 -16.53 -29.88 43.32
C ALA A 764 -17.44 -29.67 42.10
N MET A 765 -17.74 -30.74 41.36
CA MET A 765 -18.67 -30.70 40.23
C MET A 765 -20.08 -30.28 40.66
N ASP A 766 -20.59 -30.74 41.80
CA ASP A 766 -21.93 -30.37 42.30
C ASP A 766 -21.99 -28.89 42.71
N THR A 767 -20.93 -28.40 43.34
CA THR A 767 -20.77 -26.99 43.70
C THR A 767 -20.77 -26.11 42.44
N PHE A 768 -19.99 -26.51 41.43
CA PHE A 768 -19.94 -25.79 40.16
C PHE A 768 -21.28 -25.84 39.40
N GLU A 769 -21.97 -26.99 39.36
CA GLU A 769 -23.28 -27.11 38.69
C GLU A 769 -24.31 -26.19 39.33
N SER A 770 -24.33 -26.11 40.67
CA SER A 770 -25.25 -25.23 41.41
C SER A 770 -25.03 -23.76 41.05
N CYS A 771 -23.77 -23.32 41.01
CA CYS A 771 -23.43 -21.96 40.61
C CYS A 771 -23.71 -21.71 39.12
N LEU A 772 -23.49 -22.71 38.27
CA LEU A 772 -23.79 -22.63 36.84
C LEU A 772 -25.29 -22.52 36.56
N ILE A 773 -26.14 -23.16 37.35
CA ILE A 773 -27.60 -23.01 37.26
C ILE A 773 -27.99 -21.57 37.57
N ASN A 774 -27.47 -21.00 38.67
CA ASN A 774 -27.71 -19.60 39.04
C ASN A 774 -27.21 -18.64 37.97
N PHE A 775 -26.01 -18.87 37.44
CA PHE A 775 -25.45 -18.07 36.35
C PHE A 775 -26.31 -18.10 35.08
N LYS A 776 -26.89 -19.26 34.73
CA LYS A 776 -27.76 -19.41 33.54
C LYS A 776 -29.16 -18.84 33.72
N GLY A 777 -29.67 -18.85 34.94
CA GLY A 777 -31.06 -18.62 35.27
C GLY A 777 -31.33 -17.24 35.85
N GLY A 778 -30.66 -16.19 35.36
CA GLY A 778 -30.81 -14.80 35.84
C GLY A 778 -32.26 -14.31 35.86
N ASN A 779 -32.97 -14.66 36.92
CA ASN A 779 -34.19 -14.08 37.48
C ASN A 779 -34.64 -14.88 38.72
N VAL A 780 -33.89 -14.82 39.84
CA VAL A 780 -34.42 -15.15 41.18
C VAL A 780 -33.61 -14.38 42.26
N TYR A 781 -34.15 -13.23 42.70
CA TYR A 781 -33.82 -12.41 43.92
C TYR A 781 -32.44 -11.73 43.97
N GLU A 782 -32.29 -10.40 43.86
CA GLU A 782 -32.62 -9.39 44.89
C GLU A 782 -33.13 -9.96 46.21
N ASN A 783 -32.18 -10.20 47.12
CA ASN A 783 -32.23 -9.78 48.52
C ASN A 783 -30.81 -9.68 49.09
#